data_AF-A0A4U0VTY2-F1
#
_entry.id   AF-A0A4U0VTY2-F1
#
_cell.length_a   1.000
_cell.length_b   1.000
_cell.length_c   1.000
_cell.angle_alpha   90.00
_cell.angle_beta   90.00
_cell.angle_gamma   90.00
#
_symmetry.space_group_name_H-M   'P 1'
#
loop_
_entity.id
_entity.type
_entity.pdbx_description
1 polymer ?
#
loop_
_entity_poly.entity_id
_entity_poly.type
_entity_poly.pdbx_seq_one_letter_code
_entity_poly.pdbx_strand_id
1 'polypeptide(L)'
;MGFRLPQNAVPPEQEASYSAMIDSILATSDLNTISAKKIRKGLQAAVDYDLTPQKDVITQLIMSRFDRFNSGKTKPAPPSPPATAPATEPAPATNGTTHRREKSTSQLSSQASQVSPAKCAKVEEDSELSDLVDSPPLKKKKKKRKTAPKGEDNDDAAFAARLQAEENSRARPTRGGATRKRALVKKEKKATTRKKKSSNEIRADDDSDVESGSGEEKKVERKGGFHKPMTLSEPLSQLLGETSLSRPQTVKKIWEYVKARDLQDPSDKRQIRCDEALRAVFKQDRVHMFTMNKILALNIYAQDDASHGIRRNALERLAALSAKPQTGTSSPSDLDRLCRLHSPPNNSASGIASNGLRHGSISKTPMGLRELETLLALCRAAPSVDTVDNAHLLLHQLSPYLTEAHTQALSPSPFLRDFHPSPWETLTCGLTSAILSLGLNHPTLRDQAASVVAEYIQGCANGAKTLARAGYRNGEQRDEISVGQSVEAMVLVVSLLGFLDAVIKYARFWTVHERLKTIQEIRRILSEDFMVSLEGSLSTIRNSHNSKGVLKEWKRYSKSYAADGRPLGAMLLRQGYMQFVTVVASLLVVGQETLQKQSILGALLSDQYTTRPRADVADYTTLESLTDLVADEISFLEADSDYLQLSSAWQQQLAFTVKGCTLTTFLCCSVANHDIADTETLMSWLETTITDPVQMADENLAQVVLRCMAVLAKSSSALASNISRSLPRFIVQGGLNSRTAAVAAECLAFVLKLLSQDAIITTLYSLGNVLSASTGVDGLSNPLPFHDSSMSTHQSTGPYGGPSTGSAISLALSDSEETSVVYGIVVQAIVGIASSCKDDKITALAISILIQKFGRVNLSVDAKILAETAILGVHCGPSELRSLLKLYSYLSHNALIQHNSLMLAAVLNARNYLSRGIKKGSPLYEIYLVHLLDAVIRKGDARETENSHVADVDLAAKEITQLLEPLAILVSLNASSTVELQDSQAMLSMQRDAWFNIVVHGFSPMSPLGKKHLTELKILAQYSHPLVAEERADQ
;
A
#
# COMPACT_ATOMS: atom_id res chain seq x y z
N MET A 1 -15.20 -58.24 -22.75
CA MET A 1 -14.67 -58.54 -21.40
C MET A 1 -13.17 -58.29 -21.38
N GLY A 2 -12.58 -57.96 -20.22
CA GLY A 2 -11.14 -57.71 -20.09
C GLY A 2 -10.74 -56.39 -19.42
N PHE A 3 -11.37 -56.04 -18.29
CA PHE A 3 -10.93 -54.89 -17.50
C PHE A 3 -9.52 -55.13 -16.93
N ARG A 4 -8.58 -54.22 -17.22
CA ARG A 4 -7.30 -54.16 -16.49
C ARG A 4 -7.50 -53.29 -15.24
N LEU A 5 -7.33 -53.89 -14.06
CA LEU A 5 -7.24 -53.16 -12.80
C LEU A 5 -5.99 -52.27 -12.78
N PRO A 6 -6.03 -51.09 -12.11
CA PRO A 6 -4.86 -50.22 -11.97
C PRO A 6 -3.80 -50.89 -11.07
N GLN A 7 -2.56 -50.97 -11.55
CA GLN A 7 -1.52 -51.85 -10.99
C GLN A 7 -0.94 -51.45 -9.61
N ASN A 8 -1.48 -50.41 -8.95
CA ASN A 8 -0.97 -49.86 -7.69
C ASN A 8 -2.02 -49.77 -6.56
N ALA A 9 -3.18 -50.43 -6.69
CA ALA A 9 -4.11 -50.57 -5.57
C ALA A 9 -3.63 -51.64 -4.59
N VAL A 10 -3.83 -51.42 -3.29
CA VAL A 10 -3.58 -52.42 -2.23
C VAL A 10 -4.86 -53.24 -2.04
N PRO A 11 -4.81 -54.57 -1.88
CA PRO A 11 -5.98 -55.37 -1.51
C PRO A 11 -6.55 -54.92 -0.16
N PRO A 12 -7.88 -54.87 0.03
CA PRO A 12 -8.50 -54.33 1.26
C PRO A 12 -8.09 -55.10 2.54
N GLU A 13 -7.80 -56.40 2.42
CA GLU A 13 -7.26 -57.23 3.50
C GLU A 13 -5.85 -56.77 3.95
N GLN A 14 -5.02 -56.33 3.00
CA GLN A 14 -3.68 -55.81 3.30
C GLN A 14 -3.76 -54.38 3.87
N GLU A 15 -4.68 -53.54 3.39
CA GLU A 15 -4.92 -52.22 3.98
C GLU A 15 -5.38 -52.33 5.45
N ALA A 16 -6.28 -53.26 5.75
CA ALA A 16 -6.71 -53.55 7.12
C ALA A 16 -5.52 -53.97 8.01
N SER A 17 -4.70 -54.92 7.53
CA SER A 17 -3.49 -55.40 8.22
C SER A 17 -2.47 -54.28 8.48
N TYR A 18 -2.14 -53.48 7.46
CA TYR A 18 -1.27 -52.30 7.61
C TYR A 18 -1.86 -51.29 8.60
N SER A 19 -3.17 -51.05 8.60
CA SER A 19 -3.82 -50.09 9.50
C SER A 19 -3.74 -50.50 10.97
N ALA A 20 -3.76 -51.79 11.27
CA ALA A 20 -3.55 -52.31 12.63
C ALA A 20 -2.09 -52.19 13.09
N MET A 21 -1.13 -52.47 12.20
CA MET A 21 0.30 -52.28 12.49
C MET A 21 0.66 -50.80 12.68
N ILE A 22 0.09 -49.90 11.86
CA ILE A 22 0.30 -48.45 12.00
C ILE A 22 -0.19 -47.95 13.36
N ASP A 23 -1.40 -48.34 13.79
CA ASP A 23 -1.92 -47.93 15.10
C ASP A 23 -1.08 -48.46 16.27
N SER A 24 -0.55 -49.70 16.17
CA SER A 24 0.38 -50.24 17.16
C SER A 24 1.69 -49.44 17.26
N ILE A 25 2.23 -49.01 16.11
CA ILE A 25 3.42 -48.13 16.05
C ILE A 25 3.10 -46.73 16.62
N LEU A 26 1.90 -46.20 16.40
CA LEU A 26 1.45 -44.91 16.95
C LEU A 26 1.16 -44.97 18.46
N ALA A 27 0.65 -46.09 18.97
CA ALA A 27 0.43 -46.30 20.39
C ALA A 27 1.74 -46.43 21.20
N THR A 28 2.83 -46.83 20.54
CA THR A 28 4.16 -47.07 21.15
C THR A 28 5.19 -45.96 20.90
N SER A 29 4.81 -44.87 20.22
CA SER A 29 5.74 -43.80 19.81
C SER A 29 5.26 -42.39 20.18
N ASP A 30 6.22 -41.50 20.51
CA ASP A 30 5.94 -40.09 20.76
C ASP A 30 5.42 -39.37 19.51
N LEU A 31 4.13 -39.02 19.53
CA LEU A 31 3.43 -38.40 18.39
C LEU A 31 4.04 -37.05 17.96
N ASN A 32 4.64 -36.31 18.91
CA ASN A 32 5.28 -35.02 18.65
C ASN A 32 6.65 -35.15 17.94
N THR A 33 7.22 -36.36 17.80
CA THR A 33 8.54 -36.58 17.18
C THR A 33 8.53 -37.58 16.02
N ILE A 34 7.44 -38.32 15.82
CA ILE A 34 7.35 -39.38 14.82
C ILE A 34 7.00 -38.84 13.43
N SER A 35 7.80 -39.21 12.43
CA SER A 35 7.52 -38.90 11.03
C SER A 35 6.93 -40.09 10.28
N ALA A 36 6.15 -39.82 9.23
CA ALA A 36 5.63 -40.83 8.29
C ALA A 36 6.74 -41.58 7.49
N LYS A 37 8.02 -41.24 7.69
CA LYS A 37 9.19 -42.00 7.24
C LYS A 37 9.64 -43.03 8.29
N LYS A 38 9.54 -42.70 9.59
CA LYS A 38 9.83 -43.61 10.71
C LYS A 38 8.76 -44.71 10.82
N ILE A 39 7.48 -44.35 10.76
CA ILE A 39 6.35 -45.31 10.79
C ILE A 39 6.48 -46.35 9.66
N ARG A 40 6.75 -45.88 8.45
CA ARG A 40 6.90 -46.72 7.25
C ARG A 40 8.14 -47.63 7.30
N LYS A 41 9.21 -47.21 7.98
CA LYS A 41 10.37 -48.08 8.28
C LYS A 41 9.99 -49.16 9.31
N GLY A 42 9.15 -48.83 10.29
CA GLY A 42 8.57 -49.80 11.22
C GLY A 42 7.70 -50.84 10.50
N LEU A 43 6.76 -50.39 9.66
CA LEU A 43 5.92 -51.26 8.84
C LEU A 43 6.75 -52.17 7.91
N GLN A 44 7.79 -51.62 7.27
CA GLN A 44 8.72 -52.40 6.44
C GLN A 44 9.57 -53.41 7.23
N ALA A 45 9.73 -53.24 8.54
CA ALA A 45 10.41 -54.19 9.42
C ALA A 45 9.48 -55.25 10.02
N ALA A 46 8.16 -55.10 9.84
CA ALA A 46 7.12 -56.06 10.27
C ALA A 46 6.55 -56.88 9.10
N VAL A 47 7.06 -56.69 7.87
CA VAL A 47 6.53 -57.28 6.63
C VAL A 47 7.69 -57.72 5.72
N ASP A 48 7.72 -59.01 5.37
CA ASP A 48 8.84 -59.67 4.66
C ASP A 48 8.94 -59.35 3.14
N TYR A 49 8.24 -58.33 2.65
CA TYR A 49 8.28 -57.91 1.24
C TYR A 49 8.42 -56.38 1.09
N ASP A 50 9.01 -55.96 -0.02
CA ASP A 50 9.32 -54.54 -0.27
C ASP A 50 8.05 -53.71 -0.52
N LEU A 51 7.80 -52.75 0.35
CA LEU A 51 6.68 -51.80 0.32
C LEU A 51 6.96 -50.56 -0.55
N THR A 52 8.17 -50.45 -1.12
CA THR A 52 8.58 -49.35 -2.01
C THR A 52 7.64 -49.08 -3.21
N PRO A 53 7.01 -50.07 -3.90
CA PRO A 53 6.08 -49.77 -5.00
C PRO A 53 4.75 -49.18 -4.53
N GLN A 54 4.26 -49.53 -3.33
CA GLN A 54 3.00 -49.03 -2.75
C GLN A 54 3.21 -47.83 -1.80
N LYS A 55 4.43 -47.29 -1.76
CA LYS A 55 4.94 -46.29 -0.82
C LYS A 55 4.04 -45.08 -0.61
N ASP A 56 3.34 -44.62 -1.65
CA ASP A 56 2.56 -43.38 -1.61
C ASP A 56 1.16 -43.61 -1.04
N VAL A 57 0.50 -44.73 -1.40
CA VAL A 57 -0.77 -45.19 -0.78
C VAL A 57 -0.56 -45.43 0.72
N ILE A 58 0.53 -46.10 1.09
CA ILE A 58 0.92 -46.31 2.49
C ILE A 58 1.20 -44.97 3.21
N THR A 59 1.60 -43.90 2.51
CA THR A 59 1.73 -42.57 3.13
C THR A 59 0.36 -41.98 3.49
N GLN A 60 -0.60 -42.08 2.57
CA GLN A 60 -1.96 -41.57 2.78
C GLN A 60 -2.66 -42.33 3.92
N LEU A 61 -2.48 -43.66 3.98
CA LEU A 61 -2.97 -44.47 5.10
C LEU A 61 -2.33 -44.06 6.44
N ILE A 62 -1.01 -43.84 6.48
CA ILE A 62 -0.32 -43.37 7.69
C ILE A 62 -0.87 -42.01 8.17
N MET A 63 -1.10 -41.05 7.25
CA MET A 63 -1.64 -39.74 7.59
C MET A 63 -3.07 -39.86 8.14
N SER A 64 -3.96 -40.53 7.41
CA SER A 64 -5.36 -40.79 7.83
C SER A 64 -5.47 -41.44 9.22
N ARG A 65 -4.59 -42.41 9.53
CA ARG A 65 -4.56 -43.04 10.86
C ARG A 65 -3.97 -42.12 11.94
N PHE A 66 -2.93 -41.34 11.64
CA PHE A 66 -2.36 -40.35 12.57
C PHE A 66 -3.39 -39.27 12.96
N ASP A 67 -4.09 -38.71 11.97
CA ASP A 67 -5.11 -37.67 12.18
C ASP A 67 -6.29 -38.21 13.01
N ARG A 68 -6.73 -39.44 12.73
CA ARG A 68 -7.75 -40.16 13.50
C ARG A 68 -7.30 -40.47 14.93
N PHE A 69 -6.03 -40.83 15.14
CA PHE A 69 -5.47 -41.13 16.46
C PHE A 69 -5.32 -39.88 17.33
N ASN A 70 -4.94 -38.74 16.74
CA ASN A 70 -4.94 -37.44 17.44
C ASN A 70 -6.37 -37.01 17.79
N SER A 71 -7.30 -37.08 16.84
CA SER A 71 -8.72 -36.75 17.05
C SER A 71 -9.37 -37.61 18.14
N GLY A 72 -8.89 -38.85 18.33
CA GLY A 72 -9.34 -39.75 19.39
C GLY A 72 -8.88 -39.35 20.81
N LYS A 73 -7.91 -38.45 20.95
CA LYS A 73 -7.44 -37.92 22.25
C LYS A 73 -8.11 -36.60 22.64
N THR A 74 -8.58 -35.81 21.68
CA THR A 74 -9.34 -34.57 21.91
C THR A 74 -10.83 -34.84 22.01
N LYS A 75 -11.31 -35.14 23.22
CA LYS A 75 -12.74 -35.34 23.51
C LYS A 75 -13.51 -34.00 23.47
N PRO A 76 -14.54 -33.82 22.62
CA PRO A 76 -15.41 -32.65 22.67
C PRO A 76 -16.38 -32.70 23.86
N ALA A 77 -16.86 -31.54 24.29
CA ALA A 77 -18.01 -31.42 25.20
C ALA A 77 -19.34 -31.79 24.48
N PRO A 78 -20.38 -32.25 25.20
CA PRO A 78 -21.65 -32.62 24.58
C PRO A 78 -22.44 -31.38 24.09
N PRO A 79 -23.10 -31.44 22.91
CA PRO A 79 -23.86 -30.32 22.36
C PRO A 79 -25.29 -30.22 22.92
N SER A 80 -25.85 -29.02 22.87
CA SER A 80 -27.26 -28.73 23.13
C SER A 80 -28.17 -29.16 21.95
N PRO A 81 -29.43 -29.59 22.20
CA PRO A 81 -30.37 -29.97 21.14
C PRO A 81 -30.96 -28.76 20.38
N PRO A 82 -31.47 -28.96 19.15
CA PRO A 82 -31.90 -27.89 18.25
C PRO A 82 -33.39 -27.50 18.38
N ALA A 83 -33.77 -26.40 17.74
CA ALA A 83 -35.16 -25.99 17.49
C ALA A 83 -35.37 -25.62 16.01
N THR A 84 -36.60 -25.82 15.52
CA THR A 84 -36.96 -25.77 14.09
C THR A 84 -37.91 -24.61 13.79
N ALA A 85 -37.96 -24.15 12.54
CA ALA A 85 -38.90 -23.13 12.04
C ALA A 85 -39.71 -23.67 10.84
N PRO A 86 -40.83 -23.03 10.42
CA PRO A 86 -41.76 -22.14 11.14
C PRO A 86 -43.25 -22.58 11.02
N ALA A 87 -44.14 -22.05 11.87
CA ALA A 87 -45.60 -22.00 11.65
C ALA A 87 -46.28 -20.96 12.57
N THR A 88 -47.54 -20.59 12.28
CA THR A 88 -48.24 -19.43 12.88
C THR A 88 -49.57 -19.82 13.54
N GLU A 89 -49.84 -19.27 14.75
CA GLU A 89 -51.14 -19.19 15.46
C GLU A 89 -51.89 -20.51 15.84
N PRO A 90 -52.92 -20.48 16.73
CA PRO A 90 -53.40 -19.40 17.62
C PRO A 90 -53.45 -19.79 19.13
N ALA A 91 -54.06 -18.93 19.96
CA ALA A 91 -54.31 -19.05 21.42
C ALA A 91 -55.51 -20.01 21.75
N PRO A 92 -56.02 -20.22 23.02
CA PRO A 92 -55.75 -19.44 24.26
C PRO A 92 -55.79 -20.13 25.68
N ALA A 93 -55.33 -19.35 26.68
CA ALA A 93 -55.89 -19.15 28.05
C ALA A 93 -55.78 -20.16 29.24
N THR A 94 -55.70 -19.54 30.43
CA THR A 94 -56.05 -19.97 31.83
C THR A 94 -55.03 -20.66 32.77
N ASN A 95 -54.55 -19.84 33.73
CA ASN A 95 -54.55 -20.01 35.19
C ASN A 95 -53.92 -21.23 35.93
N GLY A 96 -52.85 -20.94 36.69
CA GLY A 96 -52.78 -21.31 38.13
C GLY A 96 -51.98 -22.57 38.55
N THR A 97 -51.66 -22.83 39.83
CA THR A 97 -51.65 -21.99 41.06
C THR A 97 -50.75 -22.62 42.16
N THR A 98 -49.75 -21.89 42.70
CA THR A 98 -49.11 -22.03 44.06
C THR A 98 -48.42 -23.32 44.58
N HIS A 99 -47.38 -23.11 45.42
CA HIS A 99 -47.07 -23.85 46.68
C HIS A 99 -46.52 -25.31 46.60
N ARG A 100 -45.82 -25.91 47.59
CA ARG A 100 -45.17 -25.50 48.88
C ARG A 100 -44.28 -26.68 49.40
N ARG A 101 -42.93 -26.56 49.45
CA ARG A 101 -42.06 -26.28 50.64
C ARG A 101 -41.76 -27.46 51.62
N GLU A 102 -40.47 -27.64 51.98
CA GLU A 102 -39.91 -28.37 53.17
C GLU A 102 -40.03 -29.92 53.19
N LYS A 103 -39.26 -30.73 53.96
CA LYS A 103 -38.11 -30.58 54.94
C LYS A 103 -37.28 -31.92 54.91
N SER A 104 -36.18 -32.22 55.63
CA SER A 104 -35.72 -31.85 57.00
C SER A 104 -34.19 -32.09 57.22
N THR A 105 -33.53 -31.25 58.05
CA THR A 105 -32.64 -31.53 59.23
C THR A 105 -31.67 -32.74 59.27
N SER A 106 -30.48 -32.76 59.92
CA SER A 106 -29.59 -31.84 60.73
C SER A 106 -28.26 -32.63 61.04
N GLN A 107 -27.22 -32.32 61.85
CA GLN A 107 -26.73 -31.31 62.85
C GLN A 107 -25.15 -31.32 62.75
N LEU A 108 -24.32 -30.29 63.02
CA LEU A 108 -23.78 -29.73 64.30
C LEU A 108 -23.11 -30.73 65.29
N SER A 109 -21.95 -30.45 65.94
CA SER A 109 -21.03 -29.27 65.93
C SER A 109 -19.67 -29.48 66.68
N SER A 110 -18.67 -28.61 66.41
CA SER A 110 -17.46 -28.28 67.24
C SER A 110 -16.34 -29.35 67.38
N GLN A 111 -15.08 -29.08 67.80
CA GLN A 111 -14.39 -27.90 68.40
C GLN A 111 -12.88 -27.86 67.97
N ALA A 112 -12.02 -26.90 68.42
CA ALA A 112 -10.67 -26.66 67.83
C ALA A 112 -9.57 -26.10 68.79
N SER A 113 -8.25 -26.26 68.44
CA SER A 113 -7.12 -25.38 68.87
C SER A 113 -5.69 -25.73 68.34
N GLN A 114 -4.95 -24.71 67.84
CA GLN A 114 -3.47 -24.43 67.93
C GLN A 114 -2.43 -25.43 67.32
N VAL A 115 -1.17 -25.11 66.92
CA VAL A 115 -0.24 -23.93 67.00
C VAL A 115 0.52 -23.68 65.65
N SER A 116 1.09 -22.47 65.47
CA SER A 116 1.97 -21.86 64.42
C SER A 116 3.39 -22.52 64.23
N PRO A 117 4.41 -22.00 63.45
CA PRO A 117 4.70 -20.62 62.96
C PRO A 117 5.34 -20.41 61.53
N ALA A 118 5.75 -19.16 61.24
CA ALA A 118 6.34 -18.61 59.98
C ALA A 118 7.86 -18.90 59.78
N LYS A 119 8.56 -18.54 58.67
CA LYS A 119 8.88 -17.21 58.04
C LYS A 119 9.23 -17.36 56.53
N CYS A 120 8.96 -16.40 55.62
CA CYS A 120 9.69 -15.15 55.29
C CYS A 120 11.09 -15.38 54.62
N ALA A 121 11.58 -14.62 53.62
CA ALA A 121 11.26 -13.23 53.21
C ALA A 121 11.72 -12.83 51.77
N LYS A 122 11.18 -11.70 51.28
CA LYS A 122 11.66 -10.74 50.23
C LYS A 122 11.87 -11.19 48.75
N VAL A 123 11.60 -10.44 47.66
CA VAL A 123 11.28 -9.01 47.31
C VAL A 123 12.44 -8.23 46.64
N GLU A 124 12.09 -7.36 45.65
CA GLU A 124 12.91 -6.34 44.92
C GLU A 124 14.02 -6.88 43.99
N GLU A 125 14.51 -6.17 42.95
CA GLU A 125 13.87 -5.32 41.91
C GLU A 125 14.90 -5.03 40.76
N ASP A 126 14.49 -4.32 39.71
CA ASP A 126 15.23 -3.51 38.71
C ASP A 126 16.71 -3.79 38.31
N SER A 127 16.98 -3.69 36.99
CA SER A 127 17.96 -2.73 36.44
C SER A 127 17.91 -2.63 34.91
N GLU A 128 18.30 -1.46 34.39
CA GLU A 128 18.22 -1.06 32.98
C GLU A 128 19.56 -1.18 32.19
N LEU A 129 19.51 -0.79 30.91
CA LEU A 129 20.53 -0.03 30.16
C LEU A 129 21.87 -0.66 29.66
N SER A 130 22.01 -0.58 28.33
CA SER A 130 23.14 -0.03 27.54
C SER A 130 24.56 -0.65 27.52
N ASP A 131 24.99 -0.96 26.29
CA ASP A 131 26.22 -0.50 25.60
C ASP A 131 27.67 -0.96 25.91
N LEU A 132 28.38 -1.15 24.79
CA LEU A 132 29.83 -0.98 24.50
C LEU A 132 30.91 -1.94 25.08
N VAL A 133 31.39 -2.83 24.19
CA VAL A 133 32.80 -3.07 23.78
C VAL A 133 33.95 -2.96 24.81
N ASP A 134 34.59 -4.10 25.15
CA ASP A 134 36.06 -4.31 25.00
C ASP A 134 36.46 -5.83 25.03
N SER A 135 37.76 -6.19 25.10
CA SER A 135 38.34 -7.56 25.03
C SER A 135 39.77 -7.65 25.63
N PRO A 136 40.44 -8.83 25.83
CA PRO A 136 39.98 -10.24 25.84
C PRO A 136 40.24 -11.10 27.14
N PRO A 137 41.46 -11.28 27.74
CA PRO A 137 42.66 -11.99 27.28
C PRO A 137 42.99 -13.39 27.93
N LEU A 138 42.85 -14.46 27.14
CA LEU A 138 43.79 -15.61 26.98
C LEU A 138 44.38 -16.47 28.16
N LYS A 139 44.05 -17.79 28.11
CA LYS A 139 44.96 -19.00 28.11
C LYS A 139 45.54 -19.67 29.40
N LYS A 140 45.07 -20.92 29.61
CA LYS A 140 45.82 -22.22 29.74
C LYS A 140 46.72 -22.57 30.96
N LYS A 141 46.63 -23.85 31.39
CA LYS A 141 47.71 -24.85 31.74
C LYS A 141 47.03 -26.13 32.31
N LYS A 142 47.51 -27.39 32.31
CA LYS A 142 48.63 -28.26 31.77
C LYS A 142 47.96 -29.64 31.55
N LYS A 143 48.23 -30.56 30.62
CA LYS A 143 49.40 -31.07 29.85
C LYS A 143 50.43 -31.91 30.64
N LYS A 144 50.41 -33.24 30.44
CA LYS A 144 51.53 -34.20 30.61
C LYS A 144 52.08 -34.67 29.23
N ARG A 145 53.15 -35.49 29.22
CA ARG A 145 54.04 -35.84 28.08
C ARG A 145 54.67 -37.23 28.42
N LYS A 146 55.01 -38.17 27.53
CA LYS A 146 55.80 -38.14 26.28
C LYS A 146 55.52 -39.39 25.37
N THR A 147 55.81 -39.25 24.07
CA THR A 147 56.26 -40.24 23.02
C THR A 147 56.39 -41.74 23.36
N ALA A 148 56.17 -42.73 22.45
CA ALA A 148 55.69 -42.88 21.05
C ALA A 148 55.74 -44.42 20.70
N PRO A 149 55.57 -44.98 19.46
CA PRO A 149 55.22 -44.44 18.13
C PRO A 149 54.18 -45.30 17.32
N LYS A 150 54.06 -45.05 15.99
CA LYS A 150 53.54 -45.90 14.86
C LYS A 150 52.33 -46.85 15.09
N GLY A 151 51.22 -46.57 14.40
CA GLY A 151 50.20 -47.57 14.02
C GLY A 151 48.94 -46.95 13.37
N GLU A 152 48.55 -47.45 12.19
CA GLU A 152 47.17 -47.57 11.65
C GLU A 152 46.18 -46.38 11.77
N ASP A 153 46.32 -45.37 10.89
CA ASP A 153 45.28 -44.37 10.58
C ASP A 153 44.87 -44.48 9.09
N ASN A 154 43.95 -45.38 8.70
CA ASN A 154 43.55 -45.52 7.28
C ASN A 154 42.08 -45.94 7.01
N ASP A 155 41.33 -46.44 8.00
CA ASP A 155 39.98 -46.96 7.77
C ASP A 155 38.89 -45.87 7.74
N ASP A 156 38.97 -44.85 8.58
CA ASP A 156 37.98 -43.75 8.63
C ASP A 156 37.89 -42.99 7.30
N ALA A 157 39.03 -42.74 6.64
CA ALA A 157 39.09 -42.10 5.33
C ALA A 157 38.41 -42.95 4.24
N ALA A 158 38.58 -44.28 4.30
CA ALA A 158 37.93 -45.22 3.40
C ALA A 158 36.41 -45.30 3.65
N PHE A 159 35.98 -45.25 4.91
CA PHE A 159 34.56 -45.25 5.28
C PHE A 159 33.84 -43.98 4.82
N ALA A 160 34.45 -42.80 5.03
CA ALA A 160 33.92 -41.51 4.56
C ALA A 160 33.77 -41.46 3.04
N ALA A 161 34.79 -41.92 2.29
CA ALA A 161 34.74 -41.99 0.83
C ALA A 161 33.62 -42.94 0.32
N ARG A 162 33.38 -44.05 1.03
CA ARG A 162 32.32 -45.03 0.70
C ARG A 162 30.92 -44.43 0.91
N LEU A 163 30.72 -43.66 1.98
CA LEU A 163 29.49 -42.91 2.24
C LEU A 163 29.19 -41.89 1.13
N GLN A 164 30.19 -41.09 0.74
CA GLN A 164 30.02 -40.09 -0.34
C GLN A 164 29.74 -40.73 -1.72
N ALA A 165 30.33 -41.90 -2.00
CA ALA A 165 30.03 -42.66 -3.21
C ALA A 165 28.61 -43.23 -3.22
N GLU A 166 28.09 -43.66 -2.06
CA GLU A 166 26.73 -44.17 -1.92
C GLU A 166 25.66 -43.07 -1.88
N GLU A 167 26.01 -41.84 -1.48
CA GLU A 167 25.14 -40.67 -1.67
C GLU A 167 25.00 -40.33 -3.16
N ASN A 168 26.12 -40.27 -3.90
CA ASN A 168 26.12 -40.00 -5.34
C ASN A 168 25.38 -41.07 -6.17
N SER A 169 25.32 -42.32 -5.71
CA SER A 169 24.58 -43.39 -6.41
C SER A 169 23.06 -43.35 -6.19
N ARG A 170 22.58 -42.62 -5.18
CA ARG A 170 21.16 -42.53 -4.79
C ARG A 170 20.40 -41.36 -5.45
N ALA A 171 21.08 -40.52 -6.25
CA ALA A 171 20.46 -39.44 -7.00
C ALA A 171 19.61 -39.96 -8.19
N ARG A 172 18.28 -40.01 -8.02
CA ARG A 172 17.36 -40.52 -9.06
C ARG A 172 17.32 -39.57 -10.28
N PRO A 173 17.55 -40.05 -11.53
CA PRO A 173 17.67 -39.19 -12.70
C PRO A 173 16.32 -38.69 -13.23
N THR A 174 16.18 -37.37 -13.36
CA THR A 174 15.10 -36.73 -14.13
C THR A 174 15.38 -36.87 -15.64
N ARG A 175 14.86 -37.91 -16.30
CA ARG A 175 15.10 -38.14 -17.75
C ARG A 175 13.82 -38.26 -18.59
N GLY A 176 13.32 -37.10 -19.03
CA GLY A 176 12.50 -37.00 -20.25
C GLY A 176 13.39 -36.80 -21.48
N GLY A 177 13.98 -37.87 -22.02
CA GLY A 177 14.88 -37.78 -23.18
C GLY A 177 15.80 -38.98 -23.35
N ALA A 178 15.37 -39.99 -24.11
CA ALA A 178 16.25 -41.05 -24.61
C ALA A 178 15.61 -41.93 -25.70
N THR A 179 16.03 -41.74 -26.94
CA THR A 179 16.08 -42.81 -27.95
C THR A 179 17.51 -43.31 -28.09
N ARG A 180 17.84 -44.23 -27.19
CA ARG A 180 18.54 -45.51 -27.46
C ARG A 180 19.41 -45.59 -28.73
N LYS A 181 20.71 -45.85 -28.53
CA LYS A 181 21.31 -47.07 -29.09
C LYS A 181 21.88 -47.95 -27.97
N ARG A 182 21.80 -49.26 -28.20
CA ARG A 182 22.19 -50.44 -27.39
C ARG A 182 23.18 -51.23 -28.30
N ALA A 183 24.08 -52.10 -27.85
CA ALA A 183 24.53 -52.50 -26.51
C ALA A 183 25.85 -53.33 -26.61
N LEU A 184 26.46 -53.63 -25.44
CA LEU A 184 27.37 -54.78 -25.16
C LEU A 184 28.73 -54.87 -25.93
N VAL A 185 29.66 -55.76 -25.54
CA VAL A 185 30.52 -55.82 -24.31
C VAL A 185 31.42 -57.06 -24.33
N LYS A 186 32.72 -56.91 -23.98
CA LYS A 186 33.77 -57.97 -23.85
C LYS A 186 34.08 -58.70 -25.18
N LYS A 187 35.25 -59.27 -25.44
CA LYS A 187 36.53 -59.55 -24.71
C LYS A 187 37.67 -59.33 -25.76
N GLU A 188 38.99 -59.26 -25.51
CA GLU A 188 39.87 -60.14 -24.73
C GLU A 188 41.00 -59.39 -23.97
N LYS A 189 42.12 -60.06 -23.63
CA LYS A 189 43.14 -59.64 -22.66
C LYS A 189 44.56 -59.56 -23.26
N LYS A 190 45.40 -58.72 -22.65
CA LYS A 190 46.86 -58.84 -22.34
C LYS A 190 47.82 -59.55 -23.34
N ALA A 191 49.07 -59.11 -23.53
CA ALA A 191 49.79 -57.90 -23.09
C ALA A 191 51.21 -57.88 -23.71
N THR A 192 51.87 -56.72 -23.75
CA THR A 192 53.35 -56.55 -23.62
C THR A 192 53.70 -55.07 -23.42
N THR A 193 54.99 -54.70 -23.35
CA THR A 193 55.47 -53.50 -22.63
C THR A 193 56.40 -52.55 -23.42
N ARG A 194 56.33 -51.25 -23.07
CA ARG A 194 57.37 -50.20 -23.14
C ARG A 194 57.95 -49.75 -24.51
N LYS A 195 57.65 -48.49 -24.87
CA LYS A 195 58.61 -47.44 -25.33
C LYS A 195 58.24 -46.15 -24.55
N LYS A 196 59.10 -45.33 -23.94
CA LYS A 196 60.53 -44.91 -24.09
C LYS A 196 60.73 -43.84 -25.18
N LYS A 197 61.49 -42.78 -24.81
CA LYS A 197 61.71 -41.50 -25.51
C LYS A 197 63.22 -41.25 -25.65
N SER A 198 63.71 -40.85 -26.83
CA SER A 198 65.10 -40.44 -27.06
C SER A 198 65.31 -39.86 -28.47
N SER A 199 66.04 -38.74 -28.57
CA SER A 199 67.10 -38.34 -29.55
C SER A 199 66.93 -38.63 -31.07
N ASN A 200 67.37 -37.77 -32.00
CA ASN A 200 68.28 -36.60 -31.93
C ASN A 200 67.70 -35.41 -32.77
N GLU A 201 68.37 -34.36 -33.28
CA GLU A 201 69.79 -33.97 -33.48
C GLU A 201 69.97 -32.43 -33.41
N ILE A 202 71.20 -31.87 -33.47
CA ILE A 202 71.48 -30.41 -33.48
C ILE A 202 72.65 -30.06 -34.42
N ARG A 203 72.69 -28.79 -34.91
CA ARG A 203 73.72 -28.11 -35.74
C ARG A 203 73.58 -28.38 -37.25
N ALA A 204 74.01 -27.52 -38.17
CA ALA A 204 74.74 -26.25 -38.01
C ALA A 204 74.21 -25.18 -39.00
N ASP A 205 74.47 -23.87 -38.87
CA ASP A 205 74.61 -22.88 -37.76
C ASP A 205 74.65 -21.48 -38.48
N ASP A 206 74.96 -20.35 -37.79
CA ASP A 206 75.29 -19.00 -38.35
C ASP A 206 74.17 -18.21 -39.13
N ASP A 207 74.17 -16.87 -39.35
CA ASP A 207 74.66 -15.67 -38.62
C ASP A 207 74.03 -14.33 -39.19
N SER A 208 74.27 -13.17 -38.54
CA SER A 208 74.15 -11.75 -38.98
C SER A 208 72.82 -10.95 -38.91
N ASP A 209 72.78 -10.06 -37.90
CA ASP A 209 72.49 -8.59 -37.94
C ASP A 209 71.08 -7.91 -37.95
N VAL A 210 71.14 -6.61 -37.61
CA VAL A 210 70.21 -5.55 -37.13
C VAL A 210 68.73 -5.35 -37.59
N GLU A 211 67.96 -4.80 -36.63
CA GLU A 211 66.91 -3.74 -36.65
C GLU A 211 65.56 -3.79 -37.44
N SER A 212 64.51 -3.41 -36.68
CA SER A 212 63.42 -2.47 -37.02
C SER A 212 62.64 -2.56 -38.35
N GLY A 213 61.42 -3.13 -38.30
CA GLY A 213 60.40 -2.96 -39.36
C GLY A 213 58.98 -3.30 -38.90
N SER A 214 58.05 -2.33 -38.96
CA SER A 214 56.67 -2.46 -38.46
C SER A 214 55.72 -3.23 -39.41
N GLY A 215 54.84 -4.07 -38.86
CA GLY A 215 53.71 -4.68 -39.58
C GLY A 215 52.61 -5.20 -38.64
N GLU A 216 51.34 -4.95 -38.97
CA GLU A 216 50.19 -5.24 -38.09
C GLU A 216 49.71 -6.70 -38.14
N GLU A 217 49.54 -7.35 -36.97
CA GLU A 217 48.84 -8.63 -36.88
C GLU A 217 47.32 -8.47 -36.96
N LYS A 218 46.70 -9.07 -37.99
CA LYS A 218 45.23 -9.04 -38.19
C LYS A 218 44.48 -9.81 -37.11
N LYS A 219 43.72 -9.11 -36.27
CA LYS A 219 42.75 -9.71 -35.34
C LYS A 219 41.66 -10.49 -36.09
N VAL A 220 41.53 -11.79 -35.78
CA VAL A 220 40.48 -12.65 -36.32
C VAL A 220 39.16 -12.43 -35.58
N GLU A 221 38.18 -11.79 -36.22
CA GLU A 221 36.82 -11.66 -35.68
C GLU A 221 36.08 -13.01 -35.65
N ARG A 222 35.84 -13.56 -34.46
CA ARG A 222 34.97 -14.74 -34.28
C ARG A 222 33.52 -14.32 -34.05
N LYS A 223 32.77 -14.14 -35.15
CA LYS A 223 31.35 -13.77 -35.12
C LYS A 223 30.48 -14.91 -34.58
N GLY A 224 30.20 -14.86 -33.28
CA GLY A 224 29.25 -15.72 -32.58
C GLY A 224 28.58 -14.95 -31.43
N GLY A 225 27.38 -15.36 -31.00
CA GLY A 225 26.53 -14.56 -30.09
C GLY A 225 27.16 -14.18 -28.74
N PHE A 226 28.15 -14.94 -28.26
CA PHE A 226 28.93 -14.61 -27.06
C PHE A 226 29.79 -13.34 -27.21
N HIS A 227 30.09 -12.93 -28.44
CA HIS A 227 30.85 -11.74 -28.78
C HIS A 227 29.96 -10.55 -29.21
N LYS A 228 28.64 -10.62 -29.02
CA LYS A 228 27.76 -9.44 -29.24
C LYS A 228 28.19 -8.30 -28.30
N PRO A 229 28.39 -7.06 -28.78
CA PRO A 229 28.65 -5.92 -27.92
C PRO A 229 27.45 -5.65 -27.00
N MET A 230 27.74 -5.22 -25.78
CA MET A 230 26.77 -4.89 -24.74
C MET A 230 27.15 -3.56 -24.11
N THR A 231 26.17 -2.76 -23.72
CA THR A 231 26.41 -1.44 -23.10
C THR A 231 26.78 -1.63 -21.64
N LEU A 232 27.81 -0.93 -21.17
CA LEU A 232 28.25 -1.03 -19.78
C LEU A 232 27.52 0.00 -18.90
N SER A 233 27.34 -0.30 -17.60
CA SER A 233 26.86 0.70 -16.64
C SER A 233 27.89 1.82 -16.46
N GLU A 234 27.45 3.02 -16.09
CA GLU A 234 28.31 4.21 -16.00
C GLU A 234 29.60 3.98 -15.16
N PRO A 235 29.56 3.40 -13.94
CA PRO A 235 30.79 3.13 -13.18
C PRO A 235 31.70 2.09 -13.84
N LEU A 236 31.13 1.14 -14.60
CA LEU A 236 31.87 0.11 -15.31
C LEU A 236 32.49 0.62 -16.62
N SER A 237 31.84 1.59 -17.27
CA SER A 237 32.37 2.35 -18.40
C SER A 237 33.58 3.18 -17.96
N GLN A 238 33.44 3.93 -16.85
CA GLN A 238 34.52 4.72 -16.24
C GLN A 238 35.71 3.85 -15.81
N LEU A 239 35.48 2.67 -15.24
CA LEU A 239 36.53 1.72 -14.86
C LEU A 239 37.33 1.18 -16.08
N LEU A 240 36.67 0.94 -17.21
CA LEU A 240 37.25 0.21 -18.35
C LEU A 240 37.63 1.08 -19.57
N GLY A 241 37.27 2.37 -19.53
CA GLY A 241 37.57 3.35 -20.58
C GLY A 241 36.74 3.18 -21.87
N GLU A 242 35.67 2.38 -21.85
CA GLU A 242 34.89 2.02 -23.03
C GLU A 242 33.40 1.88 -22.68
N THR A 243 32.52 2.42 -23.54
CA THR A 243 31.07 2.43 -23.34
C THR A 243 30.38 1.12 -23.70
N SER A 244 30.99 0.29 -24.57
CA SER A 244 30.43 -0.99 -25.01
C SER A 244 31.48 -2.08 -25.18
N LEU A 245 31.23 -3.26 -24.62
CA LEU A 245 32.06 -4.47 -24.76
C LEU A 245 31.20 -5.72 -24.79
N SER A 246 31.68 -6.80 -25.43
CA SER A 246 31.06 -8.11 -25.22
C SER A 246 31.43 -8.67 -23.85
N ARG A 247 30.50 -9.39 -23.20
CA ARG A 247 30.69 -9.93 -21.83
C ARG A 247 32.04 -10.67 -21.62
N PRO A 248 32.59 -11.46 -22.56
CA PRO A 248 33.92 -12.06 -22.41
C PRO A 248 35.07 -11.03 -22.36
N GLN A 249 34.96 -9.93 -23.13
CA GLN A 249 35.96 -8.84 -23.11
C GLN A 249 35.86 -8.03 -21.82
N THR A 250 34.66 -7.73 -21.33
CA THR A 250 34.45 -7.05 -20.04
C THR A 250 35.09 -7.84 -18.90
N VAL A 251 34.86 -9.16 -18.84
CA VAL A 251 35.48 -10.05 -17.85
C VAL A 251 37.01 -10.10 -18.01
N LYS A 252 37.54 -10.09 -19.25
CA LYS A 252 38.99 -10.06 -19.50
C LYS A 252 39.63 -8.78 -18.98
N LYS A 253 39.08 -7.61 -19.30
CA LYS A 253 39.62 -6.31 -18.85
C LYS A 253 39.57 -6.13 -17.33
N ILE A 254 38.52 -6.60 -16.67
CA ILE A 254 38.47 -6.58 -15.19
C ILE A 254 39.58 -7.45 -14.60
N TRP A 255 39.87 -8.62 -15.18
CA TRP A 255 40.99 -9.45 -14.76
C TRP A 255 42.37 -8.84 -15.06
N GLU A 256 42.48 -7.99 -16.09
CA GLU A 256 43.68 -7.21 -16.37
C GLU A 256 43.86 -6.09 -15.33
N TYR A 257 42.79 -5.35 -15.02
CA TYR A 257 42.76 -4.32 -13.97
C TYR A 257 43.13 -4.89 -12.58
N VAL A 258 42.50 -6.00 -12.18
CA VAL A 258 42.72 -6.68 -10.89
C VAL A 258 44.15 -7.21 -10.75
N LYS A 259 44.78 -7.64 -11.86
CA LYS A 259 46.19 -8.07 -11.85
C LYS A 259 47.16 -6.90 -11.86
N ALA A 260 46.87 -5.83 -12.60
CA ALA A 260 47.74 -4.65 -12.68
C ALA A 260 47.87 -3.88 -11.35
N ARG A 261 46.90 -4.05 -10.43
CA ARG A 261 46.87 -3.45 -9.08
C ARG A 261 47.05 -4.46 -7.94
N ASP A 262 47.40 -5.71 -8.26
CA ASP A 262 47.51 -6.87 -7.34
C ASP A 262 46.36 -7.00 -6.31
N LEU A 263 45.12 -6.82 -6.78
CA LEU A 263 43.91 -6.78 -5.94
C LEU A 263 43.37 -8.17 -5.54
N GLN A 264 44.14 -9.24 -5.75
CA GLN A 264 43.81 -10.57 -5.25
C GLN A 264 44.23 -10.70 -3.78
N ASP A 265 43.45 -11.41 -2.95
CA ASP A 265 43.87 -11.65 -1.57
C ASP A 265 45.07 -12.63 -1.56
N PRO A 266 46.25 -12.26 -1.01
CA PRO A 266 47.42 -13.14 -1.00
C PRO A 266 47.19 -14.43 -0.19
N SER A 267 46.21 -14.45 0.72
CA SER A 267 45.80 -15.67 1.45
C SER A 267 44.75 -16.51 0.72
N ASP A 268 43.93 -15.92 -0.16
CA ASP A 268 43.00 -16.66 -1.03
C ASP A 268 42.82 -15.93 -2.38
N LYS A 269 43.54 -16.42 -3.40
CA LYS A 269 43.52 -15.88 -4.77
C LYS A 269 42.16 -16.00 -5.49
N ARG A 270 41.13 -16.54 -4.84
CA ARG A 270 39.74 -16.56 -5.32
C ARG A 270 38.95 -15.32 -4.90
N GLN A 271 39.45 -14.55 -3.92
CA GLN A 271 38.84 -13.32 -3.43
C GLN A 271 39.54 -12.10 -4.06
N ILE A 272 38.74 -11.17 -4.55
CA ILE A 272 39.18 -9.86 -5.08
C ILE A 272 38.85 -8.80 -4.02
N ARG A 273 39.85 -8.05 -3.58
CA ARG A 273 39.69 -6.88 -2.70
C ARG A 273 39.31 -5.68 -3.56
N CYS A 274 38.21 -5.03 -3.27
CA CYS A 274 37.68 -3.95 -4.11
C CYS A 274 38.25 -2.60 -3.69
N ASP A 275 39.07 -2.02 -4.56
CA ASP A 275 39.40 -0.59 -4.53
C ASP A 275 38.13 0.25 -4.79
N GLU A 276 38.25 1.58 -4.66
CA GLU A 276 37.11 2.50 -4.77
C GLU A 276 36.36 2.36 -6.10
N ALA A 277 37.07 2.18 -7.20
CA ALA A 277 36.49 2.02 -8.53
C ALA A 277 35.76 0.66 -8.70
N LEU A 278 36.35 -0.46 -8.24
CA LEU A 278 35.64 -1.75 -8.23
C LEU A 278 34.46 -1.76 -7.25
N ARG A 279 34.54 -0.99 -6.15
CA ARG A 279 33.47 -0.86 -5.16
C ARG A 279 32.27 -0.09 -5.70
N ALA A 280 32.48 0.92 -6.54
CA ALA A 280 31.41 1.60 -7.27
C ALA A 280 30.64 0.65 -8.21
N VAL A 281 31.32 -0.31 -8.85
CA VAL A 281 30.73 -1.31 -9.75
C VAL A 281 30.05 -2.46 -8.98
N PHE A 282 30.72 -3.02 -7.97
CA PHE A 282 30.28 -4.24 -7.29
C PHE A 282 29.48 -4.00 -6.00
N LYS A 283 29.55 -2.81 -5.41
CA LYS A 283 28.89 -2.42 -4.14
C LYS A 283 29.23 -3.34 -2.96
N GLN A 284 30.44 -3.89 -2.97
CA GLN A 284 31.00 -4.83 -1.97
C GLN A 284 32.51 -4.60 -1.84
N ASP A 285 33.07 -4.68 -0.62
CA ASP A 285 34.52 -4.51 -0.40
C ASP A 285 35.35 -5.74 -0.81
N ARG A 286 34.72 -6.91 -0.91
CA ARG A 286 35.34 -8.18 -1.34
C ARG A 286 34.39 -8.96 -2.23
N VAL A 287 34.89 -9.46 -3.36
CA VAL A 287 34.12 -10.24 -4.33
C VAL A 287 34.83 -11.55 -4.67
N HIS A 288 34.14 -12.67 -4.49
CA HIS A 288 34.64 -13.98 -4.92
C HIS A 288 34.51 -14.16 -6.44
N MET A 289 35.51 -14.77 -7.08
CA MET A 289 35.62 -14.91 -8.55
C MET A 289 34.34 -15.43 -9.24
N PHE A 290 33.65 -16.42 -8.68
CA PHE A 290 32.42 -16.94 -9.28
C PHE A 290 31.22 -15.98 -9.13
N THR A 291 31.20 -15.15 -8.10
CA THR A 291 30.15 -14.16 -7.84
C THR A 291 30.29 -12.94 -8.77
N MET A 292 31.52 -12.56 -9.12
CA MET A 292 31.83 -11.49 -10.07
C MET A 292 31.01 -11.59 -11.36
N ASN A 293 30.94 -12.78 -11.96
CA ASN A 293 30.19 -13.03 -13.20
C ASN A 293 28.66 -12.88 -13.06
N LYS A 294 28.12 -12.93 -11.83
CA LYS A 294 26.72 -12.65 -11.51
C LYS A 294 26.47 -11.14 -11.32
N ILE A 295 27.37 -10.44 -10.63
CA ILE A 295 27.24 -8.97 -10.42
C ILE A 295 27.46 -8.21 -11.74
N LEU A 296 28.35 -8.69 -12.61
CA LEU A 296 28.52 -8.13 -13.95
C LEU A 296 27.29 -8.33 -14.85
N ALA A 297 26.48 -9.37 -14.63
CA ALA A 297 25.23 -9.54 -15.37
C ALA A 297 24.13 -8.52 -14.99
N LEU A 298 24.35 -7.72 -13.94
CA LEU A 298 23.49 -6.60 -13.52
C LEU A 298 24.01 -5.23 -14.01
N ASN A 299 25.24 -5.19 -14.52
CA ASN A 299 25.97 -3.98 -14.94
C ASN A 299 26.25 -3.96 -16.46
N ILE A 300 25.68 -4.89 -17.21
CA ILE A 300 25.90 -5.07 -18.66
C ILE A 300 24.52 -5.24 -19.32
N TYR A 301 24.16 -4.31 -20.19
CA TYR A 301 22.83 -4.21 -20.81
C TYR A 301 22.88 -4.61 -22.29
N ALA A 302 21.82 -5.23 -22.80
CA ALA A 302 21.72 -5.51 -24.23
C ALA A 302 21.45 -4.19 -25.00
N GLN A 303 22.23 -3.95 -26.04
CA GLN A 303 22.11 -2.73 -26.87
C GLN A 303 20.72 -2.58 -27.52
N ASP A 304 20.01 -3.69 -27.70
CA ASP A 304 18.68 -3.75 -28.30
C ASP A 304 17.62 -3.07 -27.40
N ASP A 305 17.70 -3.26 -26.07
CA ASP A 305 16.67 -2.82 -25.12
C ASP A 305 16.56 -1.27 -25.11
N ALA A 306 17.69 -0.57 -25.18
CA ALA A 306 17.72 0.88 -25.31
C ALA A 306 17.12 1.37 -26.64
N SER A 307 17.37 0.65 -27.75
CA SER A 307 16.93 1.05 -29.09
C SER A 307 15.41 1.04 -29.26
N HIS A 308 14.70 0.14 -28.57
CA HIS A 308 13.23 0.07 -28.65
C HIS A 308 12.55 1.22 -27.91
N GLY A 309 13.02 1.58 -26.71
CA GLY A 309 12.54 2.77 -26.00
C GLY A 309 12.80 4.07 -26.79
N ILE A 310 13.97 4.18 -27.42
CA ILE A 310 14.30 5.30 -28.32
C ILE A 310 13.33 5.36 -29.51
N ARG A 311 13.05 4.23 -30.19
CA ARG A 311 12.12 4.18 -31.32
C ARG A 311 10.70 4.58 -30.92
N ARG A 312 10.20 4.08 -29.78
CA ARG A 312 8.88 4.45 -29.24
C ARG A 312 8.79 5.95 -28.98
N ASN A 313 9.77 6.51 -28.26
CA ASN A 313 9.82 7.94 -27.95
C ASN A 313 9.99 8.81 -29.21
N ALA A 314 10.68 8.31 -30.24
CA ALA A 314 10.79 8.98 -31.53
C ALA A 314 9.46 8.99 -32.29
N LEU A 315 8.73 7.87 -32.35
CA LEU A 315 7.40 7.80 -32.96
C LEU A 315 6.39 8.71 -32.25
N GLU A 316 6.38 8.71 -30.91
CA GLU A 316 5.51 9.59 -30.12
C GLU A 316 5.81 11.08 -30.36
N ARG A 317 7.11 11.46 -30.48
CA ARG A 317 7.51 12.83 -30.84
C ARG A 317 7.17 13.19 -32.28
N LEU A 318 7.35 12.29 -33.24
CA LEU A 318 7.01 12.52 -34.65
C LEU A 318 5.50 12.73 -34.82
N ALA A 319 4.68 11.88 -34.19
CA ALA A 319 3.23 12.03 -34.21
C ALA A 319 2.80 13.39 -33.61
N ALA A 320 3.32 13.76 -32.44
CA ALA A 320 3.03 15.04 -31.79
C ALA A 320 3.55 16.28 -32.57
N LEU A 321 4.60 16.14 -33.37
CA LEU A 321 5.06 17.19 -34.30
C LEU A 321 4.22 17.26 -35.58
N SER A 322 3.66 16.14 -36.03
CA SER A 322 2.80 16.08 -37.23
C SER A 322 1.35 16.53 -37.00
N ALA A 323 0.89 16.53 -35.74
CA ALA A 323 -0.44 17.00 -35.36
C ALA A 323 -0.52 18.54 -35.25
N LYS A 324 0.58 19.18 -34.84
CA LYS A 324 0.68 20.64 -34.69
C LYS A 324 0.75 21.37 -36.04
N PRO A 325 0.19 22.58 -36.15
CA PRO A 325 0.24 23.36 -37.37
C PRO A 325 1.69 23.78 -37.71
N GLN A 326 2.21 23.25 -38.82
CA GLN A 326 3.46 23.69 -39.44
C GLN A 326 3.26 25.08 -40.04
N THR A 327 4.03 26.08 -39.59
CA THR A 327 3.95 27.45 -40.10
C THR A 327 4.66 27.58 -41.46
N GLY A 328 4.04 27.05 -42.51
CA GLY A 328 4.30 27.45 -43.90
C GLY A 328 5.13 26.50 -44.77
N THR A 329 4.64 25.28 -45.05
CA THR A 329 4.97 24.54 -46.28
C THR A 329 3.78 23.76 -46.82
N SER A 330 3.54 23.81 -48.13
CA SER A 330 2.47 23.09 -48.83
C SER A 330 2.87 21.66 -49.23
N SER A 331 3.35 20.88 -48.27
CA SER A 331 3.63 19.44 -48.44
C SER A 331 2.41 18.58 -48.06
N PRO A 332 2.22 17.38 -48.66
CA PRO A 332 1.26 16.41 -48.11
C PRO A 332 1.62 16.15 -46.65
N SER A 333 0.63 16.12 -45.76
CA SER A 333 0.88 16.21 -44.31
C SER A 333 1.80 15.07 -43.84
N ASP A 334 2.75 15.37 -42.97
CA ASP A 334 3.62 14.32 -42.41
C ASP A 334 2.82 13.32 -41.56
N LEU A 335 1.60 13.71 -41.13
CA LEU A 335 0.60 12.81 -40.58
C LEU A 335 0.14 11.76 -41.61
N ASP A 336 -0.28 12.18 -42.82
CA ASP A 336 -0.62 11.26 -43.92
C ASP A 336 0.55 10.31 -44.26
N ARG A 337 1.80 10.79 -44.19
CA ARG A 337 2.98 9.90 -44.33
C ARG A 337 3.10 8.86 -43.23
N LEU A 338 2.85 9.21 -41.96
CA LEU A 338 2.82 8.25 -40.85
C LEU A 338 1.65 7.27 -40.98
N CYS A 339 0.46 7.79 -41.32
CA CYS A 339 -0.76 7.04 -41.60
C CYS A 339 -0.56 5.96 -42.69
N ARG A 340 0.17 6.29 -43.77
CA ARG A 340 0.46 5.35 -44.87
C ARG A 340 1.40 4.19 -44.50
N LEU A 341 2.10 4.23 -43.35
CA LEU A 341 3.01 3.15 -42.94
C LEU A 341 2.28 1.85 -42.60
N HIS A 342 1.06 1.94 -42.08
CA HIS A 342 0.23 0.80 -41.69
C HIS A 342 -1.27 1.07 -42.00
N SER A 343 -1.59 1.37 -43.27
CA SER A 343 -2.98 1.36 -43.72
C SER A 343 -3.56 -0.07 -43.65
N PRO A 344 -4.85 -0.25 -43.28
CA PRO A 344 -5.50 -1.56 -43.36
C PRO A 344 -5.48 -2.09 -44.81
N PRO A 345 -5.48 -3.43 -45.01
CA PRO A 345 -5.24 -4.04 -46.31
C PRO A 345 -6.31 -3.63 -47.34
N ASN A 346 -5.93 -2.74 -48.25
CA ASN A 346 -6.87 -2.12 -49.18
C ASN A 346 -7.32 -3.11 -50.25
N ASN A 347 -8.62 -3.16 -50.54
CA ASN A 347 -9.25 -4.31 -51.21
C ASN A 347 -9.14 -4.26 -52.74
N SER A 348 -7.91 -4.17 -53.27
CA SER A 348 -7.61 -3.93 -54.68
C SER A 348 -6.80 -5.06 -55.33
N ALA A 349 -7.32 -6.29 -55.29
CA ALA A 349 -6.86 -7.41 -56.11
C ALA A 349 -8.06 -7.99 -56.89
N SER A 350 -8.03 -7.92 -58.21
CA SER A 350 -9.17 -8.29 -59.05
C SER A 350 -9.42 -9.80 -59.06
N GLY A 351 -10.64 -10.22 -58.71
CA GLY A 351 -11.07 -11.61 -58.71
C GLY A 351 -12.60 -11.71 -58.68
N ILE A 352 -13.19 -12.27 -59.75
CA ILE A 352 -14.65 -12.27 -59.95
C ILE A 352 -15.30 -13.38 -59.12
N ALA A 353 -16.10 -13.01 -58.11
CA ALA A 353 -17.11 -13.85 -57.48
C ALA A 353 -18.21 -12.96 -56.85
N SER A 354 -19.43 -13.48 -56.74
CA SER A 354 -20.63 -12.70 -56.39
C SER A 354 -21.12 -12.88 -54.94
N ASN A 355 -22.00 -11.94 -54.53
CA ASN A 355 -22.82 -11.89 -53.31
C ASN A 355 -22.16 -11.67 -51.94
N GLY A 356 -22.58 -10.56 -51.31
CA GLY A 356 -22.54 -10.34 -49.85
C GLY A 356 -21.41 -9.44 -49.37
N LEU A 357 -21.76 -8.26 -48.83
CA LEU A 357 -20.79 -7.37 -48.18
C LEU A 357 -20.17 -8.06 -46.96
N ARG A 358 -18.88 -8.40 -47.05
CA ARG A 358 -18.04 -8.75 -45.90
C ARG A 358 -16.67 -8.08 -46.08
N HIS A 359 -16.39 -7.12 -45.21
CA HIS A 359 -15.06 -6.51 -45.12
C HIS A 359 -14.03 -7.56 -44.67
N GLY A 360 -12.78 -7.39 -45.11
CA GLY A 360 -11.66 -8.23 -44.69
C GLY A 360 -11.28 -7.93 -43.24
N SER A 361 -11.71 -8.78 -42.31
CA SER A 361 -11.45 -8.60 -40.87
C SER A 361 -9.95 -8.61 -40.56
N ILE A 362 -9.52 -7.57 -39.84
CA ILE A 362 -8.14 -7.24 -39.48
C ILE A 362 -7.64 -8.14 -38.36
N SER A 363 -8.50 -8.50 -37.39
CA SER A 363 -8.11 -9.26 -36.20
C SER A 363 -7.62 -10.69 -36.49
N LYS A 364 -7.93 -11.22 -37.68
CA LYS A 364 -7.42 -12.48 -38.23
C LYS A 364 -5.90 -12.44 -38.51
N THR A 365 -5.35 -11.24 -38.68
CA THR A 365 -3.92 -10.98 -38.83
C THR A 365 -3.34 -10.55 -37.48
N PRO A 366 -2.31 -11.25 -36.94
CA PRO A 366 -1.74 -10.89 -35.65
C PRO A 366 -0.89 -9.61 -35.76
N MET A 367 -1.33 -8.55 -35.08
CA MET A 367 -0.75 -7.20 -35.12
C MET A 367 0.74 -7.19 -34.76
N GLY A 368 1.51 -6.37 -35.48
CA GLY A 368 2.95 -6.21 -35.26
C GLY A 368 3.28 -5.30 -34.07
N LEU A 369 4.39 -5.56 -33.37
CA LEU A 369 4.89 -4.64 -32.33
C LEU A 369 5.10 -3.20 -32.86
N ARG A 370 5.59 -3.07 -34.10
CA ARG A 370 5.79 -1.76 -34.76
C ARG A 370 4.46 -1.05 -35.04
N GLU A 371 3.48 -1.80 -35.51
CA GLU A 371 2.12 -1.35 -35.81
C GLU A 371 1.42 -0.84 -34.53
N LEU A 372 1.44 -1.66 -33.47
CA LEU A 372 0.96 -1.30 -32.12
C LEU A 372 1.58 0.01 -31.60
N GLU A 373 2.90 0.17 -31.71
CA GLU A 373 3.57 1.39 -31.29
C GLU A 373 3.22 2.61 -32.17
N THR A 374 3.07 2.44 -33.49
CA THR A 374 2.62 3.55 -34.36
C THR A 374 1.18 3.95 -34.07
N LEU A 375 0.26 3.00 -33.85
CA LEU A 375 -1.12 3.29 -33.48
C LEU A 375 -1.17 4.03 -32.14
N LEU A 376 -0.42 3.58 -31.13
CA LEU A 376 -0.36 4.25 -29.82
C LEU A 376 0.30 5.64 -29.87
N ALA A 377 1.23 5.89 -30.79
CA ALA A 377 1.78 7.22 -31.05
C ALA A 377 0.73 8.15 -31.70
N LEU A 378 0.02 7.68 -32.73
CA LEU A 378 -1.07 8.42 -33.38
C LEU A 378 -2.21 8.72 -32.40
N CYS A 379 -2.62 7.74 -31.58
CA CYS A 379 -3.65 7.93 -30.56
C CYS A 379 -3.31 9.02 -29.53
N ARG A 380 -2.02 9.15 -29.17
CA ARG A 380 -1.55 10.21 -28.25
C ARG A 380 -1.44 11.58 -28.91
N ALA A 381 -1.30 11.64 -30.23
CA ALA A 381 -1.25 12.89 -30.99
C ALA A 381 -2.66 13.41 -31.38
N ALA A 382 -3.65 12.54 -31.48
CA ALA A 382 -5.02 12.86 -31.88
C ALA A 382 -5.67 14.05 -31.12
N PRO A 383 -5.53 14.21 -29.78
CA PRO A 383 -6.08 15.36 -29.06
C PRO A 383 -5.47 16.72 -29.45
N SER A 384 -4.36 16.72 -30.20
CA SER A 384 -3.63 17.92 -30.65
C SER A 384 -3.70 18.16 -32.17
N VAL A 385 -4.67 17.54 -32.86
CA VAL A 385 -4.90 17.76 -34.30
C VAL A 385 -5.91 18.89 -34.49
N ASP A 386 -5.43 20.07 -34.90
CA ASP A 386 -6.25 21.28 -35.07
C ASP A 386 -7.05 21.33 -36.39
N THR A 387 -6.72 20.48 -37.37
CA THR A 387 -7.27 20.54 -38.74
C THR A 387 -8.25 19.41 -39.05
N VAL A 388 -9.46 19.77 -39.50
CA VAL A 388 -10.60 18.86 -39.71
C VAL A 388 -10.25 17.72 -40.69
N ASP A 389 -9.55 18.01 -41.79
CA ASP A 389 -9.21 17.00 -42.81
C ASP A 389 -8.25 15.93 -42.24
N ASN A 390 -7.23 16.35 -41.49
CA ASN A 390 -6.31 15.44 -40.81
C ASN A 390 -7.02 14.66 -39.69
N ALA A 391 -7.98 15.28 -38.99
CA ALA A 391 -8.81 14.60 -38.00
C ALA A 391 -9.71 13.53 -38.64
N HIS A 392 -10.32 13.80 -39.80
CA HIS A 392 -11.11 12.83 -40.55
C HIS A 392 -10.26 11.66 -41.07
N LEU A 393 -9.06 11.95 -41.60
CA LEU A 393 -8.09 10.91 -42.01
C LEU A 393 -7.69 10.01 -40.83
N LEU A 394 -7.36 10.60 -39.67
CA LEU A 394 -6.95 9.85 -38.48
C LEU A 394 -8.12 9.02 -37.91
N LEU A 395 -9.35 9.57 -37.88
CA LEU A 395 -10.55 8.84 -37.48
C LEU A 395 -10.84 7.65 -38.40
N HIS A 396 -10.77 7.84 -39.73
CA HIS A 396 -10.96 6.76 -40.71
C HIS A 396 -9.91 5.64 -40.54
N GLN A 397 -8.68 5.97 -40.14
CA GLN A 397 -7.66 4.96 -39.87
C GLN A 397 -7.82 4.24 -38.53
N LEU A 398 -8.14 4.94 -37.44
CA LEU A 398 -8.28 4.29 -36.12
C LEU A 398 -9.59 3.50 -35.99
N SER A 399 -10.64 3.89 -36.71
CA SER A 399 -11.96 3.25 -36.68
C SER A 399 -11.94 1.70 -36.77
N PRO A 400 -11.40 1.09 -37.85
CA PRO A 400 -11.44 -0.37 -38.01
C PRO A 400 -10.51 -1.11 -37.02
N TYR A 401 -9.51 -0.43 -36.45
CA TYR A 401 -8.71 -1.00 -35.37
C TYR A 401 -9.46 -1.00 -34.04
N LEU A 402 -10.34 -0.03 -33.77
CA LEU A 402 -11.17 -0.05 -32.57
C LEU A 402 -12.26 -1.11 -32.66
N THR A 403 -13.04 -1.17 -33.75
CA THR A 403 -14.20 -2.07 -33.83
C THR A 403 -13.82 -3.55 -33.63
N GLU A 404 -12.71 -4.01 -34.20
CA GLU A 404 -12.22 -5.39 -34.04
C GLU A 404 -11.28 -5.62 -32.83
N ALA A 405 -10.92 -4.58 -32.06
CA ALA A 405 -9.92 -4.64 -30.99
C ALA A 405 -10.18 -5.74 -29.95
N HIS A 406 -11.45 -6.02 -29.65
CA HIS A 406 -11.89 -7.05 -28.71
C HIS A 406 -11.62 -8.50 -29.17
N THR A 407 -11.15 -8.68 -30.42
CA THR A 407 -10.69 -9.95 -30.99
C THR A 407 -9.23 -9.92 -31.47
N GLN A 408 -8.54 -8.79 -31.35
CA GLN A 408 -7.24 -8.57 -32.00
C GLN A 408 -6.13 -9.44 -31.40
N ALA A 409 -5.64 -10.40 -32.19
CA ALA A 409 -4.44 -11.15 -31.86
C ALA A 409 -3.18 -10.26 -31.96
N LEU A 410 -2.23 -10.43 -31.04
CA LEU A 410 -0.91 -9.78 -31.10
C LEU A 410 0.16 -10.80 -31.51
N SER A 411 1.13 -10.38 -32.32
CA SER A 411 2.29 -11.22 -32.63
C SER A 411 3.18 -11.43 -31.40
N PRO A 412 3.56 -12.69 -31.06
CA PRO A 412 4.28 -12.97 -29.82
C PRO A 412 5.71 -12.41 -29.87
N SER A 413 6.02 -11.41 -29.04
CA SER A 413 7.34 -10.79 -28.94
C SER A 413 7.75 -10.57 -27.48
N PRO A 414 9.05 -10.55 -27.15
CA PRO A 414 9.49 -10.38 -25.76
C PRO A 414 9.20 -8.99 -25.20
N PHE A 415 9.03 -7.98 -26.05
CA PHE A 415 8.83 -6.56 -25.73
C PHE A 415 7.36 -6.17 -25.50
N LEU A 416 6.39 -7.06 -25.73
CA LEU A 416 4.99 -6.82 -25.32
C LEU A 416 4.83 -6.64 -23.79
N ARG A 417 5.87 -6.99 -23.02
CA ARG A 417 5.97 -6.81 -21.57
C ARG A 417 6.21 -5.36 -21.16
N ASP A 418 6.62 -4.51 -22.09
CA ASP A 418 6.91 -3.09 -21.84
C ASP A 418 5.63 -2.22 -21.90
N PHE A 419 4.46 -2.88 -22.04
CA PHE A 419 3.13 -2.28 -22.01
C PHE A 419 2.40 -2.73 -20.75
N HIS A 420 2.15 -1.76 -19.85
CA HIS A 420 1.64 -1.99 -18.51
C HIS A 420 0.24 -1.39 -18.36
N PRO A 421 -0.74 -2.09 -17.74
CA PRO A 421 -0.65 -3.47 -17.24
C PRO A 421 -0.73 -4.53 -18.35
N SER A 422 -1.21 -4.17 -19.55
CA SER A 422 -1.16 -5.03 -20.74
C SER A 422 -1.20 -4.24 -22.06
N PRO A 423 -0.74 -4.82 -23.18
CA PRO A 423 -0.79 -4.17 -24.49
C PRO A 423 -2.22 -4.01 -25.03
N TRP A 424 -3.15 -4.92 -24.74
CA TRP A 424 -4.55 -4.82 -25.19
C TRP A 424 -5.31 -3.68 -24.50
N GLU A 425 -5.16 -3.53 -23.18
CA GLU A 425 -5.76 -2.43 -22.42
C GLU A 425 -5.18 -1.08 -22.86
N THR A 426 -3.86 -1.02 -23.07
CA THR A 426 -3.19 0.17 -23.60
C THR A 426 -3.72 0.53 -24.99
N LEU A 427 -3.90 -0.46 -25.88
CA LEU A 427 -4.42 -0.28 -27.23
C LEU A 427 -5.85 0.26 -27.24
N THR A 428 -6.78 -0.36 -26.50
CA THR A 428 -8.18 0.07 -26.51
C THR A 428 -8.39 1.39 -25.78
N CYS A 429 -7.70 1.62 -24.65
CA CYS A 429 -7.70 2.91 -23.96
C CYS A 429 -7.14 4.02 -24.85
N GLY A 430 -6.10 3.73 -25.64
CA GLY A 430 -5.53 4.65 -26.63
C GLY A 430 -6.50 4.98 -27.77
N LEU A 431 -7.01 3.96 -28.47
CA LEU A 431 -7.92 4.12 -29.61
C LEU A 431 -9.20 4.87 -29.25
N THR A 432 -9.84 4.49 -28.14
CA THR A 432 -11.06 5.13 -27.65
C THR A 432 -10.81 6.57 -27.22
N SER A 433 -9.74 6.83 -26.45
CA SER A 433 -9.34 8.20 -26.07
C SER A 433 -9.12 9.08 -27.29
N ALA A 434 -8.45 8.56 -28.31
CA ALA A 434 -8.19 9.28 -29.56
C ALA A 434 -9.50 9.62 -30.29
N ILE A 435 -10.34 8.63 -30.56
CA ILE A 435 -11.60 8.79 -31.30
C ILE A 435 -12.57 9.73 -30.57
N LEU A 436 -12.69 9.62 -29.25
CA LEU A 436 -13.53 10.51 -28.42
C LEU A 436 -12.95 11.94 -28.35
N SER A 437 -11.63 12.10 -28.28
CA SER A 437 -10.98 13.42 -28.33
C SER A 437 -11.18 14.14 -29.67
N LEU A 438 -11.08 13.42 -30.80
CA LEU A 438 -11.37 13.98 -32.12
C LEU A 438 -12.83 14.43 -32.24
N GLY A 439 -13.79 13.60 -31.81
CA GLY A 439 -15.22 13.94 -31.86
C GLY A 439 -15.65 15.01 -30.84
N LEU A 440 -14.84 15.30 -29.82
CA LEU A 440 -15.01 16.47 -28.93
C LEU A 440 -14.44 17.75 -29.56
N ASN A 441 -13.26 17.67 -30.18
CA ASN A 441 -12.57 18.83 -30.77
C ASN A 441 -13.20 19.24 -32.12
N HIS A 442 -13.72 18.28 -32.89
CA HIS A 442 -14.28 18.48 -34.24
C HIS A 442 -15.75 18.01 -34.28
N PRO A 443 -16.73 18.90 -34.04
CA PRO A 443 -18.15 18.52 -33.93
C PRO A 443 -18.71 17.80 -35.16
N THR A 444 -18.18 18.07 -36.36
CA THR A 444 -18.54 17.40 -37.61
C THR A 444 -18.20 15.91 -37.65
N LEU A 445 -17.28 15.45 -36.79
CA LEU A 445 -16.85 14.06 -36.68
C LEU A 445 -17.51 13.32 -35.50
N ARG A 446 -18.33 14.01 -34.69
CA ARG A 446 -18.95 13.45 -33.48
C ARG A 446 -19.81 12.22 -33.78
N ASP A 447 -20.68 12.29 -34.78
CA ASP A 447 -21.61 11.19 -35.08
C ASP A 447 -20.87 9.96 -35.64
N GLN A 448 -19.80 10.17 -36.41
CA GLN A 448 -18.91 9.11 -36.88
C GLN A 448 -18.20 8.44 -35.70
N ALA A 449 -17.59 9.24 -34.80
CA ALA A 449 -16.93 8.73 -33.60
C ALA A 449 -17.89 7.96 -32.67
N ALA A 450 -19.14 8.42 -32.55
CA ALA A 450 -20.19 7.74 -31.80
C ALA A 450 -20.60 6.40 -32.44
N SER A 451 -20.71 6.33 -33.78
CA SER A 451 -21.00 5.07 -34.50
C SER A 451 -19.91 4.02 -34.25
N VAL A 452 -18.64 4.40 -34.43
CA VAL A 452 -17.50 3.49 -34.23
C VAL A 452 -17.45 2.93 -32.80
N VAL A 453 -17.76 3.75 -31.79
CA VAL A 453 -17.88 3.29 -30.40
C VAL A 453 -19.09 2.36 -30.21
N ALA A 454 -20.25 2.67 -30.79
CA ALA A 454 -21.42 1.79 -30.73
C ALA A 454 -21.18 0.43 -31.42
N GLU A 455 -20.46 0.42 -32.54
CA GLU A 455 -20.02 -0.79 -33.25
C GLU A 455 -19.07 -1.64 -32.41
N TYR A 456 -18.11 -1.03 -31.71
CA TYR A 456 -17.25 -1.73 -30.74
C TYR A 456 -18.06 -2.35 -29.59
N ILE A 457 -18.97 -1.59 -28.96
CA ILE A 457 -19.83 -2.07 -27.87
C ILE A 457 -20.67 -3.28 -28.34
N GLN A 458 -21.27 -3.19 -29.51
CA GLN A 458 -22.06 -4.29 -30.10
C GLN A 458 -21.18 -5.50 -30.49
N GLY A 459 -19.93 -5.26 -30.90
CA GLY A 459 -18.90 -6.31 -31.07
C GLY A 459 -18.63 -7.06 -29.77
N CYS A 460 -18.28 -6.34 -28.70
CA CYS A 460 -18.10 -6.90 -27.36
C CYS A 460 -19.34 -7.64 -26.86
N ALA A 461 -20.55 -7.11 -27.07
CA ALA A 461 -21.80 -7.74 -26.71
C ALA A 461 -22.06 -9.06 -27.47
N ASN A 462 -21.63 -9.16 -28.73
CA ASN A 462 -21.68 -10.41 -29.48
C ASN A 462 -20.64 -11.41 -28.96
N GLY A 463 -19.41 -10.96 -28.68
CA GLY A 463 -18.34 -11.77 -28.08
C GLY A 463 -18.73 -12.39 -26.73
N ALA A 464 -19.23 -11.57 -25.81
CA ALA A 464 -19.74 -12.04 -24.51
C ALA A 464 -20.85 -13.09 -24.67
N LYS A 465 -21.83 -12.84 -25.56
CA LYS A 465 -22.90 -13.79 -25.87
C LYS A 465 -22.42 -15.09 -26.52
N THR A 466 -21.32 -15.08 -27.29
CA THR A 466 -20.73 -16.33 -27.81
C THR A 466 -20.01 -17.13 -26.73
N LEU A 467 -19.33 -16.47 -25.78
CA LEU A 467 -18.65 -17.13 -24.66
C LEU A 467 -19.66 -17.71 -23.65
N ALA A 468 -20.67 -16.95 -23.25
CA ALA A 468 -21.75 -17.41 -22.38
C ALA A 468 -22.46 -18.68 -22.93
N ARG A 469 -22.82 -18.67 -24.22
CA ARG A 469 -23.44 -19.83 -24.90
C ARG A 469 -22.51 -21.04 -25.02
N ALA A 470 -21.19 -20.85 -25.03
CA ALA A 470 -20.24 -21.95 -25.00
C ALA A 470 -20.23 -22.67 -23.64
N GLY A 471 -20.38 -21.93 -22.53
CA GLY A 471 -20.51 -22.50 -21.19
C GLY A 471 -21.67 -23.49 -21.06
N TYR A 472 -22.87 -23.12 -21.52
CA TYR A 472 -24.07 -23.97 -21.43
C TYR A 472 -24.01 -25.26 -22.27
N ARG A 473 -23.25 -25.29 -23.37
CA ARG A 473 -23.20 -26.48 -24.25
C ARG A 473 -22.40 -27.66 -23.67
N ASN A 474 -21.56 -27.44 -22.67
CA ASN A 474 -20.77 -28.49 -22.02
C ASN A 474 -21.47 -29.07 -20.75
N GLY A 475 -22.80 -28.90 -20.63
CA GLY A 475 -23.56 -29.32 -19.45
C GLY A 475 -23.65 -30.85 -19.25
N GLU A 476 -23.67 -31.64 -20.32
CA GLU A 476 -23.84 -33.10 -20.25
C GLU A 476 -22.51 -33.88 -20.22
N GLN A 477 -21.41 -33.26 -20.66
CA GLN A 477 -20.05 -33.82 -20.57
C GLN A 477 -19.08 -32.69 -20.22
N ARG A 478 -18.44 -32.77 -19.04
CA ARG A 478 -17.66 -31.68 -18.43
C ARG A 478 -16.25 -31.53 -19.02
N ASP A 479 -16.16 -31.52 -20.35
CA ASP A 479 -14.91 -31.33 -21.10
C ASP A 479 -14.38 -29.90 -20.92
N GLU A 480 -13.05 -29.78 -20.90
CA GLU A 480 -12.32 -28.55 -20.57
C GLU A 480 -12.70 -27.38 -21.50
N ILE A 481 -12.90 -26.17 -20.95
CA ILE A 481 -13.06 -24.94 -21.74
C ILE A 481 -11.85 -24.82 -22.67
N SER A 482 -12.08 -24.65 -23.97
CA SER A 482 -11.01 -24.64 -24.95
C SER A 482 -9.99 -23.53 -24.64
N VAL A 483 -8.72 -23.85 -24.80
CA VAL A 483 -7.61 -22.90 -24.60
C VAL A 483 -7.77 -21.64 -25.47
N GLY A 484 -8.39 -21.76 -26.65
CA GLY A 484 -8.76 -20.62 -27.50
C GLY A 484 -9.80 -19.73 -26.84
N GLN A 485 -10.94 -20.29 -26.43
CA GLN A 485 -12.03 -19.58 -25.75
C GLN A 485 -11.58 -18.88 -24.47
N SER A 486 -10.70 -19.53 -23.69
CA SER A 486 -10.13 -18.93 -22.47
C SER A 486 -9.23 -17.73 -22.81
N VAL A 487 -8.56 -17.71 -23.97
CA VAL A 487 -7.76 -16.55 -24.43
C VAL A 487 -8.67 -15.46 -25.01
N GLU A 488 -9.69 -15.81 -25.78
CA GLU A 488 -10.68 -14.89 -26.34
C GLU A 488 -11.43 -14.12 -25.23
N ALA A 489 -11.86 -14.80 -24.17
CA ALA A 489 -12.46 -14.18 -22.99
C ALA A 489 -11.54 -13.15 -22.32
N MET A 490 -10.24 -13.47 -22.21
CA MET A 490 -9.26 -12.57 -21.59
C MET A 490 -8.94 -11.35 -22.47
N VAL A 491 -8.85 -11.52 -23.80
CA VAL A 491 -8.70 -10.40 -24.74
C VAL A 491 -9.93 -9.48 -24.65
N LEU A 492 -11.14 -10.05 -24.63
CA LEU A 492 -12.38 -9.29 -24.52
C LEU A 492 -12.46 -8.47 -23.22
N VAL A 493 -12.17 -9.07 -22.06
CA VAL A 493 -12.22 -8.38 -20.76
C VAL A 493 -11.17 -7.28 -20.67
N VAL A 494 -9.93 -7.57 -21.05
CA VAL A 494 -8.84 -6.58 -21.02
C VAL A 494 -9.06 -5.45 -22.03
N SER A 495 -9.65 -5.76 -23.19
CA SER A 495 -10.12 -4.77 -24.15
C SER A 495 -11.18 -3.84 -23.54
N LEU A 496 -12.18 -4.42 -22.85
CA LEU A 496 -13.29 -3.70 -22.23
C LEU A 496 -12.87 -2.87 -21.01
N LEU A 497 -11.89 -3.31 -20.23
CA LEU A 497 -11.26 -2.50 -19.17
C LEU A 497 -10.59 -1.25 -19.73
N GLY A 498 -9.80 -1.39 -20.80
CA GLY A 498 -9.16 -0.24 -21.45
C GLY A 498 -10.17 0.73 -22.07
N PHE A 499 -11.29 0.20 -22.60
CA PHE A 499 -12.42 1.00 -23.05
C PHE A 499 -13.04 1.80 -21.89
N LEU A 500 -13.37 1.15 -20.76
CA LEU A 500 -13.95 1.80 -19.58
C LEU A 500 -13.03 2.89 -19.02
N ASP A 501 -11.75 2.58 -18.81
CA ASP A 501 -10.73 3.52 -18.32
C ASP A 501 -10.60 4.78 -19.22
N ALA A 502 -10.99 4.73 -20.50
CA ALA A 502 -11.03 5.89 -21.40
C ALA A 502 -12.40 6.59 -21.43
N VAL A 503 -13.49 5.83 -21.47
CA VAL A 503 -14.87 6.35 -21.44
C VAL A 503 -15.11 7.18 -20.16
N ILE A 504 -14.55 6.76 -19.03
CA ILE A 504 -14.51 7.54 -17.77
C ILE A 504 -13.92 8.95 -17.98
N LYS A 505 -12.82 9.07 -18.72
CA LYS A 505 -12.12 10.35 -18.96
C LYS A 505 -12.90 11.27 -19.92
N TYR A 506 -13.65 10.67 -20.84
CA TYR A 506 -14.34 11.37 -21.94
C TYR A 506 -15.88 11.36 -21.82
N ALA A 507 -16.43 11.04 -20.64
CA ALA A 507 -17.88 10.90 -20.40
C ALA A 507 -18.74 12.11 -20.84
N ARG A 508 -18.13 13.31 -20.94
CA ARG A 508 -18.77 14.53 -21.50
C ARG A 508 -19.20 14.38 -22.97
N PHE A 509 -18.56 13.53 -23.77
CA PHE A 509 -18.80 13.39 -25.22
C PHE A 509 -20.26 13.06 -25.58
N TRP A 510 -20.94 12.31 -24.72
CA TRP A 510 -22.34 11.90 -24.90
C TRP A 510 -23.34 12.88 -24.27
N THR A 511 -24.53 13.00 -24.85
CA THR A 511 -25.72 13.59 -24.18
C THR A 511 -26.20 12.71 -23.02
N VAL A 512 -27.11 13.21 -22.18
CA VAL A 512 -27.64 12.46 -21.01
C VAL A 512 -28.30 11.15 -21.47
N HIS A 513 -29.17 11.22 -22.48
CA HIS A 513 -29.82 10.07 -23.12
C HIS A 513 -28.80 9.07 -23.71
N GLU A 514 -27.77 9.56 -24.42
CA GLU A 514 -26.71 8.70 -24.96
C GLU A 514 -25.92 7.98 -23.86
N ARG A 515 -25.61 8.67 -22.74
CA ARG A 515 -24.91 8.06 -21.58
C ARG A 515 -25.73 6.91 -21.01
N LEU A 516 -27.03 7.12 -20.75
CA LEU A 516 -27.92 6.06 -20.26
C LEU A 516 -27.89 4.84 -21.20
N LYS A 517 -28.02 5.07 -22.51
CA LYS A 517 -27.96 4.00 -23.52
C LYS A 517 -26.63 3.25 -23.50
N THR A 518 -25.50 3.94 -23.35
CA THR A 518 -24.18 3.28 -23.22
C THR A 518 -24.06 2.48 -21.91
N ILE A 519 -24.58 2.98 -20.79
CA ILE A 519 -24.61 2.26 -19.51
C ILE A 519 -25.43 0.98 -19.64
N GLN A 520 -26.65 1.05 -20.18
CA GLN A 520 -27.53 -0.09 -20.40
C GLN A 520 -26.92 -1.15 -21.33
N GLU A 521 -26.28 -0.72 -22.43
CA GLU A 521 -25.60 -1.65 -23.33
C GLU A 521 -24.36 -2.30 -22.71
N ILE A 522 -23.57 -1.57 -21.92
CA ILE A 522 -22.45 -2.17 -21.16
C ILE A 522 -22.99 -3.15 -20.10
N ARG A 523 -24.07 -2.80 -19.38
CA ARG A 523 -24.74 -3.71 -18.43
C ARG A 523 -25.15 -5.04 -19.09
N ARG A 524 -25.60 -4.98 -20.35
CA ARG A 524 -25.96 -6.14 -21.19
C ARG A 524 -24.75 -6.98 -21.63
N ILE A 525 -23.53 -6.44 -21.61
CA ILE A 525 -22.28 -7.22 -21.80
C ILE A 525 -21.91 -7.93 -20.49
N LEU A 526 -22.12 -7.27 -19.34
CA LEU A 526 -21.77 -7.75 -18.00
C LEU A 526 -22.80 -8.70 -17.40
N SER A 527 -23.41 -9.58 -18.21
CA SER A 527 -24.39 -10.56 -17.72
C SER A 527 -23.73 -11.63 -16.85
N GLU A 528 -24.50 -12.21 -15.93
CA GLU A 528 -24.02 -13.22 -14.98
C GLU A 528 -23.38 -14.42 -15.70
N ASP A 529 -24.02 -14.94 -16.75
CA ASP A 529 -23.47 -16.01 -17.62
C ASP A 529 -22.06 -15.71 -18.12
N PHE A 530 -21.78 -14.44 -18.46
CA PHE A 530 -20.49 -14.00 -18.97
C PHE A 530 -19.46 -13.89 -17.84
N MET A 531 -19.86 -13.37 -16.67
CA MET A 531 -19.01 -13.30 -15.48
C MET A 531 -18.62 -14.69 -14.96
N VAL A 532 -19.56 -15.64 -14.94
CA VAL A 532 -19.29 -17.05 -14.61
C VAL A 532 -18.36 -17.71 -15.65
N SER A 533 -18.58 -17.44 -16.94
CA SER A 533 -17.71 -17.92 -18.02
C SER A 533 -16.29 -17.34 -17.95
N LEU A 534 -16.16 -16.09 -17.49
CA LEU A 534 -14.89 -15.41 -17.24
C LEU A 534 -14.14 -16.04 -16.06
N GLU A 535 -14.77 -16.22 -14.90
CA GLU A 535 -14.12 -16.85 -13.75
C GLU A 535 -13.77 -18.32 -14.01
N GLY A 536 -14.57 -19.03 -14.82
CA GLY A 536 -14.22 -20.33 -15.38
C GLY A 536 -12.94 -20.29 -16.23
N SER A 537 -12.83 -19.30 -17.13
CA SER A 537 -11.66 -19.11 -18.00
C SER A 537 -10.41 -18.67 -17.22
N LEU A 538 -10.56 -17.81 -16.20
CA LEU A 538 -9.49 -17.46 -15.28
C LEU A 538 -9.03 -18.67 -14.46
N SER A 539 -9.95 -19.56 -14.09
CA SER A 539 -9.65 -20.80 -13.38
C SER A 539 -8.91 -21.82 -14.24
N THR A 540 -9.29 -22.04 -15.51
CA THR A 540 -8.53 -22.91 -16.44
C THR A 540 -7.14 -22.35 -16.69
N ILE A 541 -7.02 -21.03 -16.89
CA ILE A 541 -5.73 -20.34 -17.00
C ILE A 541 -4.92 -20.59 -15.74
N ARG A 542 -5.41 -20.22 -14.53
CA ARG A 542 -4.71 -20.38 -13.24
C ARG A 542 -4.22 -21.82 -13.03
N ASN A 543 -5.06 -22.81 -13.28
CA ASN A 543 -4.80 -24.23 -12.98
C ASN A 543 -4.01 -24.98 -14.07
N SER A 544 -3.74 -24.38 -15.23
CA SER A 544 -2.98 -25.05 -16.32
C SER A 544 -1.50 -25.34 -15.97
N HIS A 545 -1.21 -26.50 -15.38
CA HIS A 545 0.09 -26.78 -14.75
C HIS A 545 1.29 -26.95 -15.70
N ASN A 546 1.08 -27.21 -17.00
CA ASN A 546 2.15 -27.65 -17.91
C ASN A 546 2.21 -26.89 -19.26
N SER A 547 1.64 -25.67 -19.31
CA SER A 547 1.43 -24.98 -20.59
C SER A 547 2.67 -24.29 -21.18
N LYS A 548 2.80 -24.38 -22.51
CA LYS A 548 3.77 -23.66 -23.35
C LYS A 548 3.03 -22.71 -24.29
N GLY A 549 3.60 -21.54 -24.57
CA GLY A 549 2.96 -20.52 -25.42
C GLY A 549 1.98 -19.62 -24.65
N VAL A 550 0.93 -19.16 -25.32
CA VAL A 550 0.08 -18.02 -24.97
C VAL A 550 -0.49 -18.05 -23.53
N LEU A 551 -0.94 -19.19 -23.03
CA LEU A 551 -1.41 -19.36 -21.64
C LEU A 551 -0.34 -18.97 -20.59
N LYS A 552 0.95 -19.18 -20.88
CA LYS A 552 2.05 -18.80 -19.98
C LYS A 552 2.23 -17.28 -19.90
N GLU A 553 1.76 -16.55 -20.91
CA GLU A 553 1.81 -15.09 -20.98
C GLU A 553 0.57 -14.51 -20.28
N TRP A 554 -0.62 -15.09 -20.46
CA TRP A 554 -1.79 -14.77 -19.63
C TRP A 554 -1.58 -15.06 -18.14
N LYS A 555 -0.89 -16.14 -17.78
CA LYS A 555 -0.42 -16.39 -16.40
C LYS A 555 0.57 -15.35 -15.86
N ARG A 556 1.18 -14.53 -16.73
CA ARG A 556 2.05 -13.41 -16.32
C ARG A 556 1.27 -12.12 -16.22
N TYR A 557 0.43 -11.80 -17.20
CA TYR A 557 -0.46 -10.64 -17.11
C TYR A 557 -1.35 -10.73 -15.86
N SER A 558 -2.07 -11.84 -15.65
CA SER A 558 -2.86 -12.08 -14.42
C SER A 558 -2.07 -11.88 -13.11
N LYS A 559 -0.76 -12.15 -13.11
CA LYS A 559 0.13 -11.89 -11.96
C LYS A 559 0.64 -10.44 -11.88
N SER A 560 0.76 -9.73 -12.99
CA SER A 560 1.06 -8.29 -13.01
C SER A 560 -0.12 -7.54 -12.41
N TYR A 561 -1.31 -7.69 -13.01
CA TYR A 561 -2.58 -7.16 -12.50
C TYR A 561 -2.80 -7.45 -11.00
N ALA A 562 -2.44 -8.65 -10.51
CA ALA A 562 -2.50 -8.98 -9.08
C ALA A 562 -1.44 -8.29 -8.20
N ALA A 563 -0.26 -8.00 -8.74
CA ALA A 563 0.76 -7.18 -8.06
C ALA A 563 0.42 -5.67 -8.10
N ASP A 564 -0.34 -5.25 -9.11
CA ASP A 564 -0.81 -3.88 -9.33
C ASP A 564 -2.05 -3.52 -8.47
N GLY A 565 -2.56 -4.46 -7.67
CA GLY A 565 -3.81 -4.30 -6.91
C GLY A 565 -5.10 -4.31 -7.75
N ARG A 566 -5.00 -4.53 -9.07
CA ARG A 566 -6.13 -4.68 -10.02
C ARG A 566 -6.20 -6.09 -10.65
N PRO A 567 -6.21 -7.21 -9.89
CA PRO A 567 -6.24 -8.56 -10.45
C PRO A 567 -7.45 -8.82 -11.36
N LEU A 568 -7.19 -9.47 -12.51
CA LEU A 568 -8.20 -9.82 -13.50
C LEU A 568 -9.25 -10.78 -12.92
N GLY A 569 -10.51 -10.36 -12.97
CA GLY A 569 -11.69 -11.05 -12.45
C GLY A 569 -12.97 -10.24 -12.72
N ALA A 570 -14.12 -10.83 -12.47
CA ALA A 570 -15.43 -10.19 -12.65
C ALA A 570 -15.57 -8.88 -11.84
N MET A 571 -15.03 -8.84 -10.62
CA MET A 571 -15.11 -7.65 -9.75
C MET A 571 -14.31 -6.45 -10.27
N LEU A 572 -13.18 -6.67 -10.95
CA LEU A 572 -12.42 -5.60 -11.60
C LEU A 572 -13.23 -4.96 -12.74
N LEU A 573 -14.03 -5.78 -13.44
CA LEU A 573 -14.87 -5.31 -14.54
C LEU A 573 -16.13 -4.59 -14.04
N ARG A 574 -16.76 -5.07 -12.94
CA ARG A 574 -17.78 -4.32 -12.19
C ARG A 574 -17.24 -2.97 -11.68
N GLN A 575 -16.00 -2.92 -11.18
CA GLN A 575 -15.34 -1.70 -10.72
C GLN A 575 -15.23 -0.64 -11.84
N GLY A 576 -14.68 -1.01 -13.00
CA GLY A 576 -14.56 -0.08 -14.14
C GLY A 576 -15.92 0.42 -14.64
N TYR A 577 -16.94 -0.45 -14.65
CA TYR A 577 -18.32 -0.08 -14.98
C TYR A 577 -18.92 0.90 -13.97
N MET A 578 -18.87 0.59 -12.67
CA MET A 578 -19.43 1.48 -11.64
C MET A 578 -18.67 2.81 -11.51
N GLN A 579 -17.38 2.86 -11.83
CA GLN A 579 -16.64 4.13 -11.94
C GLN A 579 -17.18 5.00 -13.09
N PHE A 580 -17.51 4.42 -14.26
CA PHE A 580 -18.17 5.14 -15.35
C PHE A 580 -19.56 5.65 -14.93
N VAL A 581 -20.38 4.79 -14.31
CA VAL A 581 -21.71 5.17 -13.80
C VAL A 581 -21.62 6.30 -12.78
N THR A 582 -20.66 6.24 -11.85
CA THR A 582 -20.41 7.30 -10.84
C THR A 582 -20.05 8.63 -11.51
N VAL A 583 -19.19 8.62 -12.54
CA VAL A 583 -18.84 9.85 -13.28
C VAL A 583 -20.06 10.40 -14.02
N VAL A 584 -20.88 9.56 -14.65
CA VAL A 584 -22.11 10.00 -15.34
C VAL A 584 -23.09 10.66 -14.36
N ALA A 585 -23.34 10.05 -13.20
CA ALA A 585 -24.19 10.63 -12.16
C ALA A 585 -23.59 11.95 -11.60
N SER A 586 -22.27 12.00 -11.38
CA SER A 586 -21.60 13.22 -10.89
C SER A 586 -21.74 14.40 -11.85
N LEU A 587 -21.85 14.16 -13.17
CA LEU A 587 -22.05 15.19 -14.20
C LEU A 587 -23.50 15.70 -14.30
N LEU A 588 -24.45 15.07 -13.61
CA LEU A 588 -25.80 15.62 -13.42
C LEU A 588 -25.79 16.71 -12.33
N VAL A 589 -24.95 16.52 -11.30
CA VAL A 589 -24.94 17.30 -10.06
C VAL A 589 -23.87 18.41 -10.06
N VAL A 590 -22.66 18.13 -10.55
CA VAL A 590 -21.49 19.01 -10.42
C VAL A 590 -20.90 19.38 -11.78
N GLY A 591 -20.51 20.66 -11.93
CA GLY A 591 -19.86 21.17 -13.14
C GLY A 591 -18.43 20.63 -13.35
N GLN A 592 -18.07 20.38 -14.61
CA GLN A 592 -16.78 19.78 -15.00
C GLN A 592 -15.55 20.50 -14.41
N GLU A 593 -15.54 21.83 -14.38
CA GLU A 593 -14.40 22.59 -13.87
C GLU A 593 -14.12 22.39 -12.39
N THR A 594 -15.14 22.02 -11.60
CA THR A 594 -14.98 21.71 -10.18
C THR A 594 -14.46 20.27 -10.03
N LEU A 595 -15.00 19.34 -10.81
CA LEU A 595 -14.58 17.93 -10.86
C LEU A 595 -13.12 17.73 -11.31
N GLN A 596 -12.56 18.67 -12.06
CA GLN A 596 -11.13 18.67 -12.43
C GLN A 596 -10.21 19.26 -11.35
N LYS A 597 -10.75 19.96 -10.34
CA LYS A 597 -10.00 20.63 -9.28
C LYS A 597 -10.09 19.91 -7.93
N GLN A 598 -11.20 19.23 -7.65
CA GLN A 598 -11.49 18.54 -6.39
C GLN A 598 -12.32 17.26 -6.63
N SER A 599 -12.33 16.34 -5.66
CA SER A 599 -13.19 15.15 -5.70
C SER A 599 -14.67 15.51 -5.59
N ILE A 600 -15.55 14.66 -6.14
CA ILE A 600 -17.01 14.85 -6.15
C ILE A 600 -17.54 15.19 -4.74
N LEU A 601 -17.19 14.36 -3.76
CA LEU A 601 -17.61 14.54 -2.36
C LEU A 601 -17.04 15.81 -1.73
N GLY A 602 -15.79 16.19 -2.06
CA GLY A 602 -15.21 17.46 -1.61
C GLY A 602 -15.92 18.69 -2.18
N ALA A 603 -16.33 18.62 -3.46
CA ALA A 603 -17.11 19.67 -4.10
C ALA A 603 -18.50 19.84 -3.45
N LEU A 604 -19.21 18.74 -3.16
CA LEU A 604 -20.53 18.75 -2.52
C LEU A 604 -20.49 19.28 -1.07
N LEU A 605 -19.43 18.94 -0.33
CA LEU A 605 -19.17 19.42 1.03
C LEU A 605 -18.77 20.91 1.09
N SER A 606 -18.39 21.53 -0.03
CA SER A 606 -18.01 22.94 -0.03
C SER A 606 -19.20 23.86 0.32
N ASP A 607 -18.94 24.91 1.10
CA ASP A 607 -19.93 25.97 1.41
C ASP A 607 -20.41 26.71 0.14
N GLN A 608 -19.63 26.67 -0.95
CA GLN A 608 -19.99 27.27 -2.24
C GLN A 608 -20.97 26.44 -3.07
N TYR A 609 -21.11 25.14 -2.79
CA TYR A 609 -22.13 24.32 -3.44
C TYR A 609 -23.49 24.53 -2.77
N THR A 610 -24.22 25.55 -3.24
CA THR A 610 -25.68 25.62 -3.07
C THR A 610 -26.33 24.51 -3.88
N THR A 611 -27.33 23.82 -3.31
CA THR A 611 -28.21 22.86 -4.00
C THR A 611 -29.12 23.56 -5.02
N ARG A 612 -28.52 24.09 -6.09
CA ARG A 612 -29.24 24.73 -7.19
C ARG A 612 -29.62 23.65 -8.21
N PRO A 613 -30.91 23.27 -8.34
CA PRO A 613 -31.27 22.15 -9.19
C PRO A 613 -30.91 22.43 -10.64
N ARG A 614 -30.30 21.46 -11.32
CA ARG A 614 -30.19 21.46 -12.79
C ARG A 614 -31.37 20.73 -13.44
N ALA A 615 -32.53 20.83 -12.79
CA ALA A 615 -33.72 20.02 -13.01
C ALA A 615 -34.48 20.32 -14.32
N ASP A 616 -34.06 21.34 -15.09
CA ASP A 616 -34.59 21.58 -16.44
C ASP A 616 -34.08 20.58 -17.51
N VAL A 617 -33.04 19.77 -17.22
CA VAL A 617 -32.41 18.86 -18.21
C VAL A 617 -31.92 17.51 -17.62
N ALA A 618 -32.41 17.13 -16.44
CA ALA A 618 -32.20 15.78 -15.90
C ALA A 618 -33.44 14.94 -16.18
N ASP A 619 -33.41 14.16 -17.26
CA ASP A 619 -34.53 13.31 -17.65
C ASP A 619 -34.85 12.31 -16.51
N TYR A 620 -36.06 12.38 -15.92
CA TYR A 620 -36.43 11.59 -14.74
C TYR A 620 -36.16 10.09 -14.93
N THR A 621 -36.43 9.58 -16.14
CA THR A 621 -36.16 8.20 -16.58
C THR A 621 -34.69 7.79 -16.47
N THR A 622 -33.75 8.72 -16.61
CA THR A 622 -32.31 8.46 -16.47
C THR A 622 -31.91 8.36 -14.99
N LEU A 623 -32.59 9.12 -14.13
CA LEU A 623 -32.37 9.11 -12.68
C LEU A 623 -32.98 7.86 -12.03
N GLU A 624 -34.19 7.48 -12.43
CA GLU A 624 -34.83 6.20 -12.11
C GLU A 624 -33.92 5.03 -12.51
N SER A 625 -33.54 4.94 -13.80
CA SER A 625 -32.69 3.87 -14.32
C SER A 625 -31.31 3.76 -13.64
N LEU A 626 -30.76 4.87 -13.14
CA LEU A 626 -29.51 4.88 -12.36
C LEU A 626 -29.73 4.43 -10.91
N THR A 627 -30.89 4.74 -10.33
CA THR A 627 -31.24 4.39 -8.95
C THR A 627 -31.52 2.88 -8.83
N ASP A 628 -32.32 2.32 -9.75
CA ASP A 628 -32.58 0.88 -9.86
C ASP A 628 -31.28 0.08 -10.01
N LEU A 629 -30.41 0.50 -10.94
CA LEU A 629 -29.10 -0.10 -11.21
C LEU A 629 -28.23 -0.13 -9.95
N VAL A 630 -28.24 0.93 -9.14
CA VAL A 630 -27.44 0.99 -7.92
C VAL A 630 -28.03 0.14 -6.80
N ALA A 631 -29.36 0.08 -6.67
CA ALA A 631 -30.03 -0.83 -5.75
C ALA A 631 -29.73 -2.30 -6.10
N ASP A 632 -29.78 -2.66 -7.38
CA ASP A 632 -29.40 -3.99 -7.89
C ASP A 632 -27.95 -4.35 -7.47
N GLU A 633 -26.97 -3.49 -7.78
CA GLU A 633 -25.55 -3.76 -7.47
C GLU A 633 -25.26 -3.78 -5.96
N ILE A 634 -25.97 -3.00 -5.14
CA ILE A 634 -25.88 -3.08 -3.67
C ILE A 634 -26.46 -4.40 -3.17
N SER A 635 -27.66 -4.79 -3.63
CA SER A 635 -28.27 -6.06 -3.25
C SER A 635 -27.39 -7.27 -3.61
N PHE A 636 -26.70 -7.22 -4.76
CA PHE A 636 -25.72 -8.21 -5.18
C PHE A 636 -24.51 -8.25 -4.23
N LEU A 637 -23.93 -7.10 -3.88
CA LEU A 637 -22.78 -7.02 -2.97
C LEU A 637 -23.10 -7.45 -1.53
N GLU A 638 -24.35 -7.26 -1.09
CA GLU A 638 -24.81 -7.71 0.22
C GLU A 638 -25.16 -9.21 0.22
N ALA A 639 -25.71 -9.75 -0.87
CA ALA A 639 -25.94 -11.19 -1.03
C ALA A 639 -24.63 -12.01 -1.09
N ASP A 640 -23.60 -11.49 -1.77
CA ASP A 640 -22.26 -12.12 -1.85
C ASP A 640 -21.38 -11.83 -0.61
N SER A 641 -21.88 -11.15 0.43
CA SER A 641 -21.08 -10.67 1.56
C SER A 641 -20.29 -11.78 2.29
N ASP A 642 -20.90 -12.94 2.57
CA ASP A 642 -20.23 -14.11 3.16
C ASP A 642 -19.10 -14.65 2.25
N TYR A 643 -19.30 -14.63 0.93
CA TYR A 643 -18.28 -15.04 -0.03
C TYR A 643 -17.14 -14.02 -0.14
N LEU A 644 -17.45 -12.72 -0.01
CA LEU A 644 -16.47 -11.65 0.05
C LEU A 644 -15.64 -11.73 1.34
N GLN A 645 -16.21 -12.06 2.49
CA GLN A 645 -15.46 -12.29 3.73
C GLN A 645 -14.45 -13.45 3.59
N LEU A 646 -14.80 -14.50 2.84
CA LEU A 646 -13.91 -15.65 2.55
C LEU A 646 -12.95 -15.42 1.36
N SER A 647 -13.09 -14.31 0.65
CA SER A 647 -12.25 -13.96 -0.50
C SER A 647 -10.89 -13.37 -0.10
N SER A 648 -9.93 -13.34 -1.02
CA SER A 648 -8.63 -12.71 -0.76
C SER A 648 -8.74 -11.19 -0.59
N ALA A 649 -7.89 -10.59 0.25
CA ALA A 649 -7.95 -9.17 0.63
C ALA A 649 -8.04 -8.16 -0.54
N TRP A 650 -7.38 -8.42 -1.68
CA TRP A 650 -7.50 -7.58 -2.87
C TRP A 650 -8.89 -7.63 -3.52
N GLN A 651 -9.62 -8.74 -3.37
CA GLN A 651 -10.96 -8.96 -3.91
C GLN A 651 -12.00 -8.22 -3.05
N GLN A 652 -11.77 -8.21 -1.73
CA GLN A 652 -12.47 -7.37 -0.77
C GLN A 652 -12.25 -5.89 -1.12
N GLN A 653 -11.01 -5.44 -1.30
CA GLN A 653 -10.69 -4.05 -1.71
C GLN A 653 -11.34 -3.64 -3.05
N LEU A 654 -11.38 -4.54 -4.05
CA LEU A 654 -12.12 -4.29 -5.28
C LEU A 654 -13.62 -4.13 -5.01
N ALA A 655 -14.25 -5.06 -4.28
CA ALA A 655 -15.67 -5.00 -3.94
C ALA A 655 -16.02 -3.76 -3.08
N PHE A 656 -15.18 -3.39 -2.12
CA PHE A 656 -15.31 -2.16 -1.33
C PHE A 656 -15.18 -0.90 -2.19
N THR A 657 -14.33 -0.93 -3.24
CA THR A 657 -14.28 0.16 -4.22
C THR A 657 -15.56 0.21 -5.07
N VAL A 658 -16.15 -0.94 -5.45
CA VAL A 658 -17.47 -0.98 -6.11
C VAL A 658 -18.53 -0.39 -5.17
N LYS A 659 -18.56 -0.78 -3.88
CA LYS A 659 -19.50 -0.25 -2.89
C LYS A 659 -19.33 1.26 -2.64
N GLY A 660 -18.09 1.77 -2.67
CA GLY A 660 -17.83 3.21 -2.64
C GLY A 660 -18.39 3.93 -3.88
N CYS A 661 -18.30 3.31 -5.06
CA CYS A 661 -18.85 3.85 -6.30
C CYS A 661 -20.40 3.82 -6.30
N THR A 662 -21.03 2.73 -5.86
CA THR A 662 -22.50 2.64 -5.75
C THR A 662 -23.05 3.67 -4.76
N LEU A 663 -22.50 3.75 -3.54
CA LEU A 663 -22.91 4.74 -2.53
C LEU A 663 -22.71 6.20 -3.02
N THR A 664 -21.60 6.50 -3.73
CA THR A 664 -21.38 7.83 -4.32
C THR A 664 -22.36 8.12 -5.46
N THR A 665 -22.72 7.11 -6.25
CA THR A 665 -23.71 7.24 -7.34
C THR A 665 -25.10 7.52 -6.75
N PHE A 666 -25.56 6.74 -5.77
CA PHE A 666 -26.86 6.95 -5.14
C PHE A 666 -26.94 8.31 -4.46
N LEU A 667 -25.87 8.75 -3.77
CA LEU A 667 -25.81 10.10 -3.20
C LEU A 667 -25.99 11.19 -4.28
N CYS A 668 -25.36 11.04 -5.44
CA CYS A 668 -25.58 11.96 -6.55
C CYS A 668 -27.03 11.93 -7.04
N CYS A 669 -27.67 10.74 -7.05
CA CYS A 669 -29.10 10.63 -7.38
C CYS A 669 -29.98 11.33 -6.34
N SER A 670 -29.80 11.06 -5.05
CA SER A 670 -30.56 11.68 -3.96
C SER A 670 -30.39 13.20 -3.91
N VAL A 671 -29.20 13.73 -4.20
CA VAL A 671 -28.92 15.18 -4.26
C VAL A 671 -29.51 15.81 -5.54
N ALA A 672 -29.81 15.03 -6.58
CA ALA A 672 -30.49 15.49 -7.79
C ALA A 672 -32.03 15.50 -7.65
N ASN A 673 -32.62 14.44 -7.09
CA ASN A 673 -34.04 14.40 -6.69
C ASN A 673 -34.27 13.42 -5.52
N HIS A 674 -34.85 13.92 -4.43
CA HIS A 674 -35.23 13.14 -3.25
C HIS A 674 -36.42 12.20 -3.51
N ASP A 675 -37.31 12.52 -4.46
CA ASP A 675 -38.53 11.72 -4.72
C ASP A 675 -38.24 10.38 -5.43
N ILE A 676 -37.10 10.27 -6.12
CA ILE A 676 -36.67 9.05 -6.84
C ILE A 676 -35.67 8.25 -6.00
N ALA A 677 -34.69 8.93 -5.38
CA ALA A 677 -33.59 8.29 -4.66
C ALA A 677 -33.63 8.67 -3.18
N ASP A 678 -34.41 7.91 -2.41
CA ASP A 678 -34.68 8.16 -0.99
C ASP A 678 -33.41 8.22 -0.13
N THR A 679 -33.28 9.30 0.64
CA THR A 679 -32.17 9.52 1.56
C THR A 679 -32.17 8.61 2.79
N GLU A 680 -33.31 8.09 3.24
CA GLU A 680 -33.37 7.17 4.39
C GLU A 680 -32.81 5.79 4.03
N THR A 681 -33.14 5.28 2.84
CA THR A 681 -32.58 4.06 2.24
C THR A 681 -31.05 4.16 2.11
N LEU A 682 -30.52 5.28 1.60
CA LEU A 682 -29.07 5.49 1.54
C LEU A 682 -28.43 5.55 2.94
N MET A 683 -29.09 6.21 3.89
CA MET A 683 -28.61 6.25 5.28
C MET A 683 -28.60 4.87 5.93
N SER A 684 -29.57 4.00 5.64
CA SER A 684 -29.56 2.61 6.09
C SER A 684 -28.31 1.87 5.62
N TRP A 685 -27.97 1.94 4.32
CA TRP A 685 -26.75 1.32 3.79
C TRP A 685 -25.46 1.94 4.34
N LEU A 686 -25.45 3.23 4.66
CA LEU A 686 -24.30 3.89 5.32
C LEU A 686 -24.18 3.46 6.78
N GLU A 687 -25.29 3.26 7.49
CA GLU A 687 -25.30 2.78 8.88
C GLU A 687 -24.94 1.29 8.99
N THR A 688 -25.38 0.41 8.08
CA THR A 688 -24.87 -0.98 8.04
C THR A 688 -23.37 -1.00 7.78
N THR A 689 -22.89 -0.20 6.82
CA THR A 689 -21.47 -0.14 6.45
C THR A 689 -20.59 0.41 7.58
N ILE A 690 -21.00 1.45 8.30
CA ILE A 690 -20.21 2.01 9.41
C ILE A 690 -20.15 1.09 10.64
N THR A 691 -21.11 0.17 10.78
CA THR A 691 -21.09 -0.84 11.86
C THR A 691 -20.22 -2.08 11.57
N ASP A 692 -19.78 -2.29 10.33
CA ASP A 692 -18.89 -3.41 9.97
C ASP A 692 -17.41 -2.98 10.04
N PRO A 693 -16.62 -3.49 11.00
CA PRO A 693 -15.21 -3.13 11.14
C PRO A 693 -14.34 -3.63 9.97
N VAL A 694 -14.76 -4.66 9.23
CA VAL A 694 -14.02 -5.19 8.07
C VAL A 694 -14.19 -4.25 6.87
N GLN A 695 -15.38 -3.69 6.68
CA GLN A 695 -15.64 -2.69 5.64
C GLN A 695 -14.98 -1.33 5.96
N MET A 696 -15.04 -0.89 7.23
CA MET A 696 -14.44 0.39 7.64
C MET A 696 -12.92 0.37 7.82
N ALA A 697 -12.28 -0.81 7.75
CA ALA A 697 -10.83 -0.96 7.69
C ALA A 697 -10.23 -0.52 6.33
N ASP A 698 -11.01 -0.46 5.25
CA ASP A 698 -10.53 0.08 3.97
C ASP A 698 -10.56 1.62 3.96
N GLU A 699 -9.39 2.24 3.77
CA GLU A 699 -9.25 3.70 3.80
C GLU A 699 -10.09 4.43 2.74
N ASN A 700 -10.44 3.78 1.63
CA ASN A 700 -11.17 4.43 0.54
C ASN A 700 -12.68 4.34 0.78
N LEU A 701 -13.20 3.15 1.12
CA LEU A 701 -14.61 2.97 1.47
C LEU A 701 -14.98 3.81 2.70
N ALA A 702 -14.18 3.76 3.77
CA ALA A 702 -14.42 4.58 4.96
C ALA A 702 -14.46 6.08 4.66
N GLN A 703 -13.53 6.57 3.83
CA GLN A 703 -13.50 7.98 3.39
C GLN A 703 -14.65 8.38 2.47
N VAL A 704 -15.26 7.44 1.76
CA VAL A 704 -16.50 7.66 1.00
C VAL A 704 -17.69 7.71 1.96
N VAL A 705 -17.89 6.68 2.78
CA VAL A 705 -19.01 6.56 3.73
C VAL A 705 -19.13 7.79 4.63
N LEU A 706 -18.04 8.18 5.29
CA LEU A 706 -18.01 9.34 6.20
C LEU A 706 -18.37 10.65 5.49
N ARG A 707 -17.94 10.83 4.24
CA ARG A 707 -18.22 12.03 3.45
C ARG A 707 -19.64 12.01 2.85
N CYS A 708 -20.17 10.84 2.47
CA CYS A 708 -21.56 10.69 2.06
C CYS A 708 -22.52 11.05 3.20
N MET A 709 -22.27 10.57 4.42
CA MET A 709 -23.04 10.96 5.61
C MET A 709 -22.98 12.49 5.81
N ALA A 710 -21.79 13.10 5.76
CA ALA A 710 -21.65 14.56 5.91
C ALA A 710 -22.38 15.38 4.83
N VAL A 711 -22.50 14.88 3.60
CA VAL A 711 -23.35 15.50 2.55
C VAL A 711 -24.84 15.33 2.86
N LEU A 712 -25.29 14.17 3.36
CA LEU A 712 -26.70 13.92 3.69
C LEU A 712 -27.20 14.76 4.88
N ALA A 713 -26.31 15.08 5.83
CA ALA A 713 -26.58 16.06 6.88
C ALA A 713 -26.88 17.48 6.31
N LYS A 714 -26.29 17.84 5.16
CA LYS A 714 -26.54 19.12 4.46
C LYS A 714 -27.91 19.17 3.78
N SER A 715 -28.46 18.02 3.38
CA SER A 715 -29.81 17.93 2.77
C SER A 715 -30.94 17.76 3.79
N SER A 716 -30.70 17.14 4.95
CA SER A 716 -31.74 16.95 5.97
C SER A 716 -31.22 17.12 7.40
N SER A 717 -31.83 18.06 8.14
CA SER A 717 -31.57 18.31 9.56
C SER A 717 -31.93 17.10 10.46
N ALA A 718 -32.91 16.29 10.05
CA ALA A 718 -33.25 15.05 10.77
C ALA A 718 -32.08 14.06 10.71
N LEU A 719 -31.51 13.85 9.51
CA LEU A 719 -30.34 12.99 9.28
C LEU A 719 -29.10 13.54 9.99
N ALA A 720 -28.86 14.85 9.95
CA ALA A 720 -27.79 15.50 10.70
C ALA A 720 -27.83 15.13 12.20
N SER A 721 -29.02 15.06 12.80
CA SER A 721 -29.21 14.66 14.20
C SER A 721 -28.92 13.18 14.49
N ASN A 722 -29.09 12.29 13.49
CA ASN A 722 -28.70 10.87 13.59
C ASN A 722 -27.18 10.73 13.47
N ILE A 723 -26.60 11.40 12.47
CA ILE A 723 -25.16 11.37 12.16
C ILE A 723 -24.33 11.95 13.32
N SER A 724 -24.80 13.00 13.99
CA SER A 724 -24.16 13.55 15.20
C SER A 724 -24.22 12.61 16.42
N ARG A 725 -25.01 11.53 16.37
CA ARG A 725 -25.04 10.47 17.39
C ARG A 725 -24.22 9.23 17.00
N SER A 726 -24.09 8.91 15.71
CA SER A 726 -23.32 7.76 15.23
C SER A 726 -21.83 8.06 15.07
N LEU A 727 -21.44 9.19 14.46
CA LEU A 727 -20.03 9.53 14.23
C LEU A 727 -19.17 9.60 15.52
N PRO A 728 -19.61 10.22 16.64
CA PRO A 728 -18.81 10.22 17.87
C PRO A 728 -18.62 8.84 18.49
N ARG A 729 -19.56 7.90 18.27
CA ARG A 729 -19.41 6.51 18.72
C ARG A 729 -18.37 5.79 17.89
N PHE A 730 -18.46 5.89 16.56
CA PHE A 730 -17.49 5.31 15.62
C PHE A 730 -16.05 5.79 15.89
N ILE A 731 -15.87 7.09 16.14
CA ILE A 731 -14.56 7.70 16.49
C ILE A 731 -13.95 7.10 17.78
N VAL A 732 -14.79 6.67 18.73
CA VAL A 732 -14.38 6.16 20.06
C VAL A 732 -14.30 4.63 20.10
N GLN A 733 -14.96 3.91 19.19
CA GLN A 733 -14.98 2.44 19.17
C GLN A 733 -13.65 1.78 18.75
N GLY A 734 -12.70 2.55 18.23
CA GLY A 734 -11.33 2.09 17.94
C GLY A 734 -11.13 1.53 16.52
N GLY A 735 -9.91 1.06 16.24
CA GLY A 735 -9.53 0.47 14.95
C GLY A 735 -9.33 1.43 13.78
N LEU A 736 -9.36 2.75 13.99
CA LEU A 736 -9.25 3.74 12.91
C LEU A 736 -7.81 4.11 12.56
N ASN A 737 -7.43 4.00 11.28
CA ASN A 737 -6.22 4.62 10.76
C ASN A 737 -6.26 6.15 10.98
N SER A 738 -5.11 6.75 11.32
CA SER A 738 -4.95 8.19 11.56
C SER A 738 -5.57 9.09 10.46
N ARG A 739 -5.48 8.65 9.20
CA ARG A 739 -6.09 9.34 8.05
C ARG A 739 -7.62 9.27 8.04
N THR A 740 -8.19 8.09 8.29
CA THR A 740 -9.64 7.89 8.40
C THR A 740 -10.21 8.67 9.60
N ALA A 741 -9.50 8.66 10.72
CA ALA A 741 -9.84 9.43 11.92
C ALA A 741 -9.86 10.95 11.67
N ALA A 742 -8.88 11.49 10.93
CA ALA A 742 -8.86 12.90 10.52
C ALA A 742 -10.09 13.26 9.67
N VAL A 743 -10.46 12.41 8.71
CA VAL A 743 -11.66 12.62 7.87
C VAL A 743 -12.95 12.46 8.67
N ALA A 744 -13.02 11.54 9.64
CA ALA A 744 -14.15 11.42 10.54
C ALA A 744 -14.33 12.68 11.41
N ALA A 745 -13.23 13.26 11.89
CA ALA A 745 -13.22 14.54 12.60
C ALA A 745 -13.68 15.70 11.71
N GLU A 746 -13.16 15.83 10.49
CA GLU A 746 -13.62 16.82 9.49
C GLU A 746 -15.13 16.71 9.21
N CYS A 747 -15.62 15.47 8.99
CA CYS A 747 -17.04 15.21 8.73
C CYS A 747 -17.92 15.51 9.93
N LEU A 748 -17.54 15.10 11.15
CA LEU A 748 -18.28 15.42 12.37
C LEU A 748 -18.30 16.93 12.63
N ALA A 749 -17.17 17.62 12.44
CA ALA A 749 -17.04 19.06 12.55
C ALA A 749 -17.92 19.83 11.54
N PHE A 750 -18.09 19.28 10.33
CA PHE A 750 -19.01 19.81 9.32
C PHE A 750 -20.49 19.58 9.71
N VAL A 751 -20.85 18.36 10.15
CA VAL A 751 -22.21 18.02 10.59
C VAL A 751 -22.65 18.88 11.78
N LEU A 752 -21.76 19.11 12.75
CA LEU A 752 -22.05 19.91 13.93
C LEU A 752 -22.24 21.41 13.63
N LYS A 753 -21.56 21.95 12.59
CA LYS A 753 -21.78 23.31 12.08
C LYS A 753 -23.21 23.52 11.50
N LEU A 754 -23.90 22.44 11.15
CA LEU A 754 -25.29 22.45 10.66
C LEU A 754 -26.34 22.33 11.79
N LEU A 755 -25.90 22.14 13.04
CA LEU A 755 -26.75 21.97 14.22
C LEU A 755 -26.62 23.17 15.18
N SER A 756 -27.31 23.12 16.33
CA SER A 756 -27.23 24.19 17.34
C SER A 756 -25.87 24.23 18.05
N GLN A 757 -25.52 25.40 18.62
CA GLN A 757 -24.31 25.51 19.44
C GLN A 757 -24.33 24.55 20.65
N ASP A 758 -25.51 24.26 21.20
CA ASP A 758 -25.68 23.27 22.28
C ASP A 758 -25.26 21.86 21.86
N ALA A 759 -25.46 21.48 20.59
CA ALA A 759 -25.01 20.19 20.06
C ALA A 759 -23.47 20.12 19.95
N ILE A 760 -22.83 21.23 19.57
CA ILE A 760 -21.36 21.35 19.58
C ILE A 760 -20.83 21.23 21.02
N ILE A 761 -21.40 21.99 21.95
CA ILE A 761 -21.02 21.95 23.38
C ILE A 761 -21.20 20.55 23.96
N THR A 762 -22.35 19.91 23.72
CA THR A 762 -22.67 18.56 24.23
C THR A 762 -21.70 17.50 23.69
N THR A 763 -21.32 17.58 22.40
CA THR A 763 -20.38 16.63 21.80
C THR A 763 -18.92 16.88 22.22
N LEU A 764 -18.50 18.13 22.43
CA LEU A 764 -17.19 18.44 23.02
C LEU A 764 -17.07 17.89 24.45
N TYR A 765 -18.11 18.02 25.29
CA TYR A 765 -18.13 17.42 26.62
C TYR A 765 -18.18 15.88 26.59
N SER A 766 -18.94 15.26 25.67
CA SER A 766 -18.98 13.79 25.60
C SER A 766 -17.63 13.20 25.18
N LEU A 767 -16.98 13.77 24.16
CA LEU A 767 -15.61 13.41 23.75
C LEU A 767 -14.59 13.70 24.86
N GLY A 768 -14.70 14.84 25.53
CA GLY A 768 -13.84 15.21 26.67
C GLY A 768 -13.97 14.25 27.87
N ASN A 769 -15.12 13.59 28.04
CA ASN A 769 -15.32 12.61 29.11
C ASN A 769 -14.77 11.22 28.77
N VAL A 770 -14.64 10.87 27.48
CA VAL A 770 -13.91 9.64 27.05
C VAL A 770 -12.47 9.68 27.55
N LEU A 771 -11.82 10.85 27.47
CA LEU A 771 -10.48 11.14 28.03
C LEU A 771 -10.40 11.06 29.57
N SER A 772 -11.42 10.54 30.26
CA SER A 772 -11.47 10.38 31.73
C SER A 772 -11.97 9.01 32.19
N ALA A 773 -12.35 8.13 31.27
CA ALA A 773 -13.04 6.88 31.60
C ALA A 773 -12.13 5.78 32.18
N SER A 774 -10.81 5.99 32.22
CA SER A 774 -9.81 4.97 32.60
C SER A 774 -9.29 5.08 34.04
N THR A 775 -9.46 6.21 34.73
CA THR A 775 -8.87 6.44 36.06
C THR A 775 -9.86 6.21 37.20
N GLY A 776 -10.13 4.94 37.53
CA GLY A 776 -10.89 4.53 38.71
C GLY A 776 -10.06 4.45 40.01
N VAL A 777 -9.01 5.27 40.14
CA VAL A 777 -8.06 5.23 41.27
C VAL A 777 -7.73 6.65 41.71
N ASP A 778 -8.04 6.99 42.96
CA ASP A 778 -7.57 8.23 43.60
C ASP A 778 -6.05 8.17 43.80
N GLY A 779 -5.31 9.03 43.09
CA GLY A 779 -3.84 9.04 43.08
C GLY A 779 -3.29 10.44 42.78
N LEU A 780 -2.70 11.05 43.81
CA LEU A 780 -2.23 12.45 43.89
C LEU A 780 -1.67 13.03 42.57
N SER A 781 -2.40 13.97 41.98
CA SER A 781 -1.86 14.96 41.04
C SER A 781 -2.42 16.36 41.39
N ASN A 782 -1.53 17.34 41.56
CA ASN A 782 -1.93 18.69 41.95
C ASN A 782 -2.68 19.40 40.80
N PRO A 783 -3.81 20.07 41.05
CA PRO A 783 -4.43 20.92 40.05
C PRO A 783 -3.52 22.09 39.66
N LEU A 784 -3.52 22.47 38.37
CA LEU A 784 -2.67 23.52 37.82
C LEU A 784 -3.03 24.90 38.43
N PRO A 785 -2.08 25.72 38.92
CA PRO A 785 -2.39 26.93 39.70
C PRO A 785 -3.01 28.13 38.95
N PHE A 786 -3.48 27.95 37.71
CA PHE A 786 -3.72 29.05 36.77
C PHE A 786 -5.18 29.32 36.38
N HIS A 787 -6.14 28.54 36.90
CA HIS A 787 -7.57 28.71 36.58
C HIS A 787 -8.34 29.37 37.74
N ASP A 788 -8.11 30.68 37.95
CA ASP A 788 -9.01 31.48 38.79
C ASP A 788 -10.17 32.01 37.94
N SER A 789 -11.39 31.58 38.26
CA SER A 789 -12.61 32.00 37.56
C SER A 789 -13.82 31.93 38.48
N SER A 790 -14.37 33.08 38.84
CA SER A 790 -15.50 33.22 39.78
C SER A 790 -16.85 32.80 39.15
N MET A 791 -17.09 31.49 39.05
CA MET A 791 -18.39 30.89 38.71
C MET A 791 -18.71 29.71 39.65
N SER A 792 -19.01 30.05 40.91
CA SER A 792 -19.36 29.08 41.97
C SER A 792 -20.79 28.57 41.84
N THR A 793 -21.09 27.85 40.75
CA THR A 793 -22.37 27.13 40.60
C THR A 793 -22.34 25.88 41.49
N HIS A 794 -22.95 25.95 42.67
CA HIS A 794 -23.09 24.81 43.56
C HIS A 794 -23.89 23.67 42.92
N GLN A 795 -23.20 22.61 42.46
CA GLN A 795 -23.80 21.29 42.29
C GLN A 795 -23.51 20.45 43.53
N SER A 796 -24.45 20.45 44.48
CA SER A 796 -24.42 19.55 45.63
C SER A 796 -24.70 18.11 45.21
N THR A 797 -23.74 17.21 45.39
CA THR A 797 -23.86 15.78 45.11
C THR A 797 -24.76 15.07 46.12
N GLY A 798 -26.08 15.16 45.92
CA GLY A 798 -27.07 14.38 46.67
C GLY A 798 -27.11 12.91 46.21
N PRO A 799 -27.19 11.92 47.12
CA PRO A 799 -27.08 10.49 46.77
C PRO A 799 -28.40 9.89 46.28
N TYR A 800 -28.94 10.38 45.17
CA TYR A 800 -30.08 9.78 44.46
C TYR A 800 -29.84 9.73 42.96
N GLY A 801 -29.77 8.52 42.40
CA GLY A 801 -29.62 8.31 40.97
C GLY A 801 -30.92 8.59 40.20
N GLY A 802 -30.94 9.66 39.42
CA GLY A 802 -31.94 9.92 38.37
C GLY A 802 -31.36 9.62 36.98
N PRO A 803 -32.17 9.21 35.99
CA PRO A 803 -31.67 8.72 34.70
C PRO A 803 -31.16 9.85 33.81
N SER A 804 -29.84 9.88 33.55
CA SER A 804 -29.25 10.76 32.54
C SER A 804 -29.60 10.27 31.13
N THR A 805 -30.50 10.97 30.45
CA THR A 805 -30.89 10.66 29.07
C THR A 805 -29.79 11.03 28.08
N GLY A 806 -29.21 10.03 27.41
CA GLY A 806 -28.46 10.23 26.16
C GLY A 806 -26.99 9.77 26.15
N SER A 807 -26.79 8.46 26.01
CA SER A 807 -25.56 7.89 25.40
C SER A 807 -24.21 8.23 26.06
N ALA A 808 -23.91 7.62 27.22
CA ALA A 808 -22.52 7.48 27.65
C ALA A 808 -21.73 6.69 26.57
N ILE A 809 -20.68 7.31 26.00
CA ILE A 809 -19.83 6.69 24.99
C ILE A 809 -18.69 5.96 25.71
N SER A 810 -18.96 4.72 26.13
CA SER A 810 -17.96 3.88 26.79
C SER A 810 -16.95 3.32 25.78
N LEU A 811 -15.65 3.36 26.12
CA LEU A 811 -14.62 2.61 25.43
C LEU A 811 -14.86 1.11 25.60
N ALA A 812 -14.70 0.35 24.52
CA ALA A 812 -14.47 -1.09 24.63
C ALA A 812 -13.06 -1.30 25.20
N LEU A 813 -12.91 -2.22 26.16
CA LEU A 813 -11.62 -2.52 26.79
C LEU A 813 -10.72 -3.27 25.79
N SER A 814 -9.83 -2.55 25.13
CA SER A 814 -8.79 -3.06 24.23
C SER A 814 -7.39 -2.69 24.74
N ASP A 815 -6.33 -3.02 23.99
CA ASP A 815 -4.96 -2.98 24.54
C ASP A 815 -4.47 -1.54 24.84
N SER A 816 -3.56 -1.41 25.80
CA SER A 816 -3.14 -0.11 26.35
C SER A 816 -2.56 0.84 25.29
N GLU A 817 -1.83 0.32 24.30
CA GLU A 817 -1.34 1.10 23.16
C GLU A 817 -2.48 1.57 22.24
N GLU A 818 -3.48 0.72 21.99
CA GLU A 818 -4.66 1.06 21.18
C GLU A 818 -5.48 2.18 21.84
N THR A 819 -5.68 2.13 23.17
CA THR A 819 -6.37 3.20 23.90
C THR A 819 -5.65 4.54 23.75
N SER A 820 -4.30 4.55 23.74
CA SER A 820 -3.49 5.75 23.52
C SER A 820 -3.71 6.35 22.13
N VAL A 821 -3.81 5.50 21.09
CA VAL A 821 -4.15 5.92 19.72
C VAL A 821 -5.57 6.49 19.66
N VAL A 822 -6.56 5.84 20.29
CA VAL A 822 -7.96 6.32 20.33
C VAL A 822 -8.06 7.66 21.07
N TYR A 823 -7.40 7.84 22.21
CA TYR A 823 -7.33 9.12 22.90
C TYR A 823 -6.69 10.20 22.02
N GLY A 824 -5.60 9.87 21.32
CA GLY A 824 -4.98 10.78 20.35
C GLY A 824 -5.90 11.16 19.18
N ILE A 825 -6.80 10.27 18.77
CA ILE A 825 -7.85 10.53 17.77
C ILE A 825 -8.95 11.44 18.34
N VAL A 826 -9.40 11.19 19.57
CA VAL A 826 -10.43 12.00 20.25
C VAL A 826 -9.96 13.45 20.46
N VAL A 827 -8.70 13.66 20.85
CA VAL A 827 -8.10 15.00 20.97
C VAL A 827 -8.11 15.73 19.62
N GLN A 828 -7.72 15.05 18.54
CA GLN A 828 -7.72 15.59 17.18
C GLN A 828 -9.14 15.90 16.67
N ALA A 829 -10.14 15.11 17.08
CA ALA A 829 -11.56 15.39 16.80
C ALA A 829 -12.05 16.65 17.53
N ILE A 830 -11.75 16.81 18.82
CA ILE A 830 -12.05 18.01 19.61
C ILE A 830 -11.46 19.27 18.96
N VAL A 831 -10.19 19.21 18.55
CA VAL A 831 -9.50 20.33 17.89
C VAL A 831 -10.04 20.60 16.49
N GLY A 832 -10.37 19.57 15.70
CA GLY A 832 -11.01 19.71 14.39
C GLY A 832 -12.37 20.40 14.47
N ILE A 833 -13.22 20.01 15.43
CA ILE A 833 -14.54 20.63 15.68
C ILE A 833 -14.38 22.11 16.04
N ALA A 834 -13.55 22.44 17.04
CA ALA A 834 -13.38 23.82 17.46
C ALA A 834 -12.74 24.72 16.37
N SER A 835 -11.79 24.17 15.60
CA SER A 835 -11.16 24.89 14.48
C SER A 835 -12.11 25.15 13.31
N SER A 836 -13.07 24.27 13.03
CA SER A 836 -14.06 24.47 11.96
C SER A 836 -15.08 25.57 12.31
N CYS A 837 -15.44 25.68 13.60
CA CYS A 837 -16.48 26.58 14.08
C CYS A 837 -16.08 28.05 14.03
N LYS A 838 -14.80 28.37 14.26
CA LYS A 838 -14.26 29.75 14.29
C LYS A 838 -15.00 30.67 15.27
N ASP A 839 -15.42 30.13 16.41
CA ASP A 839 -16.05 30.85 17.52
C ASP A 839 -15.08 30.87 18.71
N ASP A 840 -14.72 32.06 19.18
CA ASP A 840 -13.83 32.31 20.33
C ASP A 840 -14.28 31.55 21.59
N LYS A 841 -15.59 31.39 21.80
CA LYS A 841 -16.15 30.69 22.97
C LYS A 841 -16.00 29.17 22.84
N ILE A 842 -16.18 28.63 21.64
CA ILE A 842 -16.07 27.19 21.37
C ILE A 842 -14.60 26.76 21.39
N THR A 843 -13.70 27.60 20.86
CA THR A 843 -12.24 27.39 20.98
C THR A 843 -11.75 27.51 22.43
N ALA A 844 -12.21 28.51 23.19
CA ALA A 844 -11.92 28.62 24.63
C ALA A 844 -12.42 27.41 25.43
N LEU A 845 -13.65 26.94 25.17
CA LEU A 845 -14.22 25.74 25.80
C LEU A 845 -13.38 24.50 25.49
N ALA A 846 -13.01 24.28 24.22
CA ALA A 846 -12.18 23.14 23.82
C ALA A 846 -10.78 23.19 24.44
N ILE A 847 -10.15 24.37 24.52
CA ILE A 847 -8.87 24.58 25.22
C ILE A 847 -9.02 24.22 26.72
N SER A 848 -10.06 24.72 27.39
CA SER A 848 -10.29 24.44 28.82
C SER A 848 -10.56 22.94 29.07
N ILE A 849 -11.39 22.29 28.25
CA ILE A 849 -11.63 20.84 28.33
C ILE A 849 -10.32 20.07 28.20
N LEU A 850 -9.51 20.34 27.17
CA LEU A 850 -8.25 19.62 26.93
C LEU A 850 -7.23 19.85 28.06
N ILE A 851 -7.07 21.08 28.54
CA ILE A 851 -6.16 21.40 29.66
C ILE A 851 -6.63 20.72 30.95
N GLN A 852 -7.94 20.63 31.22
CA GLN A 852 -8.46 19.94 32.41
C GLN A 852 -8.18 18.43 32.43
N LYS A 853 -7.92 17.80 31.27
CA LYS A 853 -7.57 16.36 31.17
C LYS A 853 -6.06 16.09 31.10
N PHE A 854 -5.24 17.13 30.97
CA PHE A 854 -3.79 17.01 30.97
C PHE A 854 -3.28 16.33 32.26
N GLY A 855 -2.37 15.35 32.11
CA GLY A 855 -1.79 14.57 33.20
C GLY A 855 -2.68 13.46 33.75
N ARG A 856 -3.87 13.22 33.17
CA ARG A 856 -4.82 12.18 33.64
C ARG A 856 -4.80 10.88 32.84
N VAL A 857 -4.07 10.81 31.73
CA VAL A 857 -4.19 9.70 30.76
C VAL A 857 -2.86 8.99 30.56
N ASN A 858 -1.95 9.60 29.79
CA ASN A 858 -0.63 9.06 29.47
C ASN A 858 0.23 10.19 28.89
N LEU A 859 1.51 10.23 29.23
CA LEU A 859 2.49 11.21 28.75
C LEU A 859 2.48 11.39 27.21
N SER A 860 2.23 10.32 26.45
CA SER A 860 2.11 10.37 24.98
C SER A 860 0.86 11.14 24.52
N VAL A 861 -0.28 10.94 25.21
CA VAL A 861 -1.53 11.67 24.96
C VAL A 861 -1.39 13.12 25.39
N ASP A 862 -0.76 13.38 26.54
CA ASP A 862 -0.47 14.73 27.04
C ASP A 862 0.43 15.52 26.08
N ALA A 863 1.47 14.88 25.53
CA ALA A 863 2.29 15.47 24.47
C ALA A 863 1.48 15.82 23.22
N LYS A 864 0.51 14.98 22.80
CA LYS A 864 -0.39 15.30 21.69
C LYS A 864 -1.38 16.41 22.04
N ILE A 865 -1.92 16.46 23.26
CA ILE A 865 -2.79 17.55 23.74
C ILE A 865 -2.08 18.91 23.61
N LEU A 866 -0.79 19.01 23.93
CA LEU A 866 -0.04 20.27 23.78
C LEU A 866 0.19 20.66 22.32
N ALA A 867 0.50 19.70 21.44
CA ALA A 867 0.67 19.95 20.02
C ALA A 867 -0.64 20.38 19.33
N GLU A 868 -1.77 19.74 19.68
CA GLU A 868 -3.09 20.00 19.10
C GLU A 868 -3.72 21.30 19.67
N THR A 869 -3.52 21.61 20.96
CA THR A 869 -3.96 22.91 21.53
C THR A 869 -3.27 24.12 20.90
N ALA A 870 -2.06 23.97 20.34
CA ALA A 870 -1.40 25.03 19.58
C ALA A 870 -2.16 25.40 18.30
N ILE A 871 -2.93 24.47 17.71
CA ILE A 871 -3.77 24.73 16.52
C ILE A 871 -4.95 25.63 16.90
N LEU A 872 -5.56 25.39 18.07
CA LEU A 872 -6.58 26.27 18.64
C LEU A 872 -6.00 27.63 19.07
N GLY A 873 -4.75 27.65 19.56
CA GLY A 873 -4.05 28.87 19.98
C GLY A 873 -3.79 29.92 18.88
N VAL A 874 -3.89 29.54 17.60
CA VAL A 874 -3.86 30.48 16.46
C VAL A 874 -5.21 31.15 16.22
N HIS A 875 -6.30 30.56 16.73
CA HIS A 875 -7.70 30.92 16.45
C HIS A 875 -8.48 31.36 17.71
N CYS A 876 -7.82 31.54 18.86
CA CYS A 876 -8.49 31.83 20.13
C CYS A 876 -8.37 33.31 20.57
N GLY A 877 -9.20 33.70 21.53
CA GLY A 877 -9.19 35.04 22.12
C GLY A 877 -7.91 35.37 22.91
N PRO A 878 -7.61 36.67 23.10
CA PRO A 878 -6.36 37.13 23.73
C PRO A 878 -6.27 36.85 25.23
N SER A 879 -7.34 36.41 25.90
CA SER A 879 -7.29 35.84 27.25
C SER A 879 -6.67 34.42 27.22
N GLU A 880 -7.23 33.55 26.38
CA GLU A 880 -6.87 32.12 26.34
C GLU A 880 -5.46 31.90 25.82
N LEU A 881 -5.00 32.70 24.86
CA LEU A 881 -3.60 32.66 24.43
C LEU A 881 -2.65 32.95 25.61
N ARG A 882 -2.95 33.93 26.47
CA ARG A 882 -2.13 34.22 27.66
C ARG A 882 -2.16 33.07 28.67
N SER A 883 -3.30 32.41 28.85
CA SER A 883 -3.44 31.22 29.71
C SER A 883 -2.63 30.03 29.17
N LEU A 884 -2.73 29.76 27.87
CA LEU A 884 -1.99 28.70 27.18
C LEU A 884 -0.46 28.92 27.22
N LEU A 885 -0.02 30.16 27.03
CA LEU A 885 1.40 30.54 27.09
C LEU A 885 1.99 30.41 28.51
N LYS A 886 1.23 30.79 29.55
CA LYS A 886 1.59 30.52 30.95
C LYS A 886 1.74 29.01 31.20
N LEU A 887 0.80 28.20 30.71
CA LEU A 887 0.86 26.74 30.84
C LEU A 887 2.09 26.17 30.15
N TYR A 888 2.38 26.55 28.90
CA TYR A 888 3.59 26.11 28.19
C TYR A 888 4.88 26.51 28.91
N SER A 889 4.93 27.67 29.56
CA SER A 889 6.07 28.08 30.41
C SER A 889 6.22 27.20 31.66
N TYR A 890 5.12 26.95 32.37
CA TYR A 890 5.09 26.07 33.55
C TYR A 890 5.50 24.62 33.20
N LEU A 891 4.99 24.07 32.09
CA LEU A 891 5.32 22.72 31.66
C LEU A 891 6.76 22.60 31.15
N SER A 892 7.27 23.61 30.44
CA SER A 892 8.69 23.68 30.04
C SER A 892 9.65 23.65 31.23
N HIS A 893 9.29 24.33 32.33
CA HIS A 893 10.08 24.35 33.56
C HIS A 893 10.09 22.99 34.26
N ASN A 894 8.90 22.43 34.52
CA ASN A 894 8.78 21.12 35.17
C ASN A 894 9.41 19.99 34.35
N ALA A 895 9.27 20.01 33.03
CA ALA A 895 9.83 18.98 32.16
C ALA A 895 11.37 19.05 32.07
N LEU A 896 12.00 20.22 32.27
CA LEU A 896 13.46 20.31 32.42
C LEU A 896 13.94 19.73 33.75
N ILE A 897 13.23 20.00 34.85
CA ILE A 897 13.51 19.45 36.19
C ILE A 897 13.33 17.92 36.21
N GLN A 898 12.27 17.41 35.58
CA GLN A 898 11.96 15.98 35.47
C GLN A 898 12.70 15.28 34.31
N HIS A 899 13.58 15.98 33.60
CA HIS A 899 14.31 15.50 32.40
C HIS A 899 13.43 14.85 31.32
N ASN A 900 12.16 15.25 31.23
CA ASN A 900 11.15 14.68 30.35
C ASN A 900 11.28 15.21 28.91
N SER A 901 12.12 14.54 28.12
CA SER A 901 12.44 14.91 26.73
C SER A 901 11.22 14.94 25.81
N LEU A 902 10.24 14.04 25.98
CA LEU A 902 9.01 13.99 25.21
C LEU A 902 8.14 15.24 25.43
N MET A 903 7.98 15.64 26.70
CA MET A 903 7.23 16.83 27.08
C MET A 903 7.90 18.12 26.58
N LEU A 904 9.23 18.19 26.63
CA LEU A 904 9.98 19.33 26.08
C LEU A 904 9.83 19.43 24.55
N ALA A 905 9.95 18.31 23.84
CA ALA A 905 9.74 18.28 22.39
C ALA A 905 8.28 18.68 22.02
N ALA A 906 7.29 18.27 22.81
CA ALA A 906 5.90 18.68 22.61
C ALA A 906 5.69 20.19 22.79
N VAL A 907 6.23 20.78 23.86
CA VAL A 907 6.15 22.24 24.10
C VAL A 907 6.91 23.04 23.03
N LEU A 908 8.08 22.58 22.58
CA LEU A 908 8.82 23.19 21.48
C LEU A 908 8.00 23.15 20.18
N ASN A 909 7.44 22.00 19.81
CA ASN A 909 6.60 21.84 18.62
C ASN A 909 5.34 22.73 18.68
N ALA A 910 4.70 22.83 19.84
CA ALA A 910 3.55 23.72 20.07
C ALA A 910 3.91 25.21 19.87
N ARG A 911 5.02 25.66 20.47
CA ARG A 911 5.55 27.03 20.27
C ARG A 911 5.94 27.28 18.80
N ASN A 912 6.57 26.32 18.14
CA ASN A 912 6.92 26.39 16.73
C ASN A 912 5.68 26.46 15.82
N TYR A 913 4.58 25.81 16.18
CA TYR A 913 3.31 25.91 15.44
C TYR A 913 2.70 27.32 15.58
N LEU A 914 2.58 27.84 16.81
CA LEU A 914 2.11 29.21 17.06
C LEU A 914 2.96 30.24 16.30
N SER A 915 4.28 30.07 16.32
CA SER A 915 5.24 30.94 15.61
C SER A 915 5.08 30.93 14.09
N ARG A 916 4.47 29.89 13.51
CA ARG A 916 4.15 29.80 12.07
C ARG A 916 2.74 30.28 11.74
N GLY A 917 1.80 30.16 12.67
CA GLY A 917 0.40 30.56 12.48
C GLY A 917 0.12 32.03 12.72
N ILE A 918 0.81 32.66 13.69
CA ILE A 918 0.51 34.02 14.14
C ILE A 918 1.18 35.06 13.22
N LYS A 919 0.34 35.86 12.54
CA LYS A 919 0.75 36.93 11.62
C LYS A 919 0.74 38.30 12.28
N LYS A 920 1.66 39.18 11.89
CA LYS A 920 1.87 40.54 12.42
C LYS A 920 0.63 41.45 12.41
N GLY A 921 -0.33 41.19 11.52
CA GLY A 921 -1.62 41.90 11.47
C GLY A 921 -2.70 41.39 12.45
N SER A 922 -2.36 40.47 13.36
CA SER A 922 -3.27 39.96 14.40
C SER A 922 -2.85 40.50 15.78
N PRO A 923 -3.79 40.88 16.67
CA PRO A 923 -3.47 41.27 18.05
C PRO A 923 -2.79 40.15 18.86
N LEU A 924 -2.86 38.90 18.40
CA LEU A 924 -2.14 37.76 18.99
C LEU A 924 -0.62 37.85 18.80
N TYR A 925 -0.13 38.56 17.76
CA TYR A 925 1.31 38.68 17.46
C TYR A 925 2.07 39.42 18.56
N GLU A 926 1.56 40.58 18.96
CA GLU A 926 2.17 41.39 20.01
C GLU A 926 2.15 40.65 21.35
N ILE A 927 1.01 40.07 21.72
CA ILE A 927 0.85 39.27 22.95
C ILE A 927 1.87 38.14 23.01
N TYR A 928 2.08 37.42 21.90
CA TYR A 928 3.02 36.31 21.85
C TYR A 928 4.49 36.76 21.85
N LEU A 929 4.83 37.81 21.08
CA LEU A 929 6.18 38.38 21.04
C LEU A 929 6.59 38.96 22.41
N VAL A 930 5.72 39.74 23.04
CA VAL A 930 5.91 40.29 24.40
C VAL A 930 6.11 39.14 25.38
N HIS A 931 5.27 38.09 25.35
CA HIS A 931 5.43 36.93 26.23
C HIS A 931 6.76 36.18 26.01
N LEU A 932 7.21 35.99 24.77
CA LEU A 932 8.49 35.31 24.50
C LEU A 932 9.69 36.12 25.02
N LEU A 933 9.68 37.44 24.86
CA LEU A 933 10.76 38.32 25.35
C LEU A 933 10.74 38.44 26.88
N ASP A 934 9.56 38.66 27.48
CA ASP A 934 9.33 38.63 28.93
C ASP A 934 9.79 37.31 29.56
N ALA A 935 9.51 36.17 28.92
CA ALA A 935 9.97 34.85 29.35
C ALA A 935 11.50 34.65 29.26
N VAL A 936 12.21 35.42 28.42
CA VAL A 936 13.70 35.45 28.41
C VAL A 936 14.23 36.37 29.50
N ILE A 937 13.65 37.57 29.66
CA ILE A 937 14.08 38.58 30.64
C ILE A 937 13.99 38.04 32.06
N ARG A 938 12.83 37.46 32.44
CA ARG A 938 12.58 36.88 33.78
C ARG A 938 13.55 35.77 34.20
N LYS A 939 14.31 35.19 33.26
CA LYS A 939 15.33 34.17 33.56
C LYS A 939 16.70 34.77 33.88
N GLY A 940 16.96 35.99 33.43
CA GLY A 940 18.13 36.79 33.82
C GLY A 940 17.97 37.55 35.14
N ASP A 941 16.73 37.83 35.55
CA ASP A 941 16.40 38.55 36.79
C ASP A 941 16.47 37.67 38.05
N ALA A 942 16.55 36.34 37.91
CA ALA A 942 16.52 35.37 39.01
C ALA A 942 17.86 35.27 39.79
N ARG A 943 18.46 36.42 40.13
CA ARG A 943 19.88 36.54 40.51
C ARG A 943 20.20 36.54 42.02
N GLU A 944 19.21 36.49 42.91
CA GLU A 944 19.37 36.92 44.31
C GLU A 944 19.26 35.80 45.39
N THR A 945 19.62 34.55 45.07
CA THR A 945 19.73 33.47 46.10
C THR A 945 21.07 32.74 46.06
N GLU A 946 21.91 33.01 47.07
CA GLU A 946 23.37 32.83 47.03
C GLU A 946 23.92 31.38 47.02
N ASN A 947 23.07 30.34 47.06
CA ASN A 947 23.49 28.97 47.40
C ASN A 947 23.23 27.87 46.34
N SER A 948 22.70 28.19 45.15
CA SER A 948 22.44 27.20 44.08
C SER A 948 22.91 27.63 42.66
N HIS A 949 23.65 28.75 42.59
CA HIS A 949 23.96 29.50 41.36
C HIS A 949 24.34 28.69 40.10
N VAL A 950 25.14 27.63 40.19
CA VAL A 950 25.58 26.87 39.00
C VAL A 950 24.43 26.07 38.39
N ALA A 951 23.64 25.38 39.22
CA ALA A 951 22.51 24.58 38.74
C ALA A 951 21.39 25.47 38.19
N ASP A 952 21.15 26.61 38.83
CA ASP A 952 20.11 27.57 38.46
C ASP A 952 20.44 28.26 37.12
N VAL A 953 21.70 28.66 36.92
CA VAL A 953 22.18 29.27 35.66
C VAL A 953 22.15 28.26 34.51
N ASP A 954 22.54 27.00 34.76
CA ASP A 954 22.44 25.91 33.79
C ASP A 954 20.98 25.58 33.42
N LEU A 955 20.05 25.67 34.38
CA LEU A 955 18.61 25.50 34.13
C LEU A 955 18.06 26.67 33.32
N ALA A 956 18.37 27.91 33.69
CA ALA A 956 17.97 29.11 32.96
C ALA A 956 18.49 29.11 31.50
N ALA A 957 19.72 28.67 31.26
CA ALA A 957 20.27 28.50 29.92
C ALA A 957 19.50 27.44 29.10
N LYS A 958 19.08 26.33 29.71
CA LYS A 958 18.23 25.31 29.08
C LYS A 958 16.82 25.82 28.79
N GLU A 959 16.26 26.69 29.65
CA GLU A 959 14.98 27.35 29.43
C GLU A 959 15.02 28.36 28.28
N ILE A 960 16.05 29.22 28.23
CA ILE A 960 16.29 30.16 27.11
C ILE A 960 16.46 29.39 25.79
N THR A 961 17.14 28.23 25.81
CA THR A 961 17.26 27.35 24.62
C THR A 961 15.89 26.96 24.05
N GLN A 962 14.87 26.74 24.89
CA GLN A 962 13.50 26.37 24.48
C GLN A 962 12.65 27.56 23.96
N LEU A 963 13.23 28.76 23.87
CA LEU A 963 12.58 30.00 23.40
C LEU A 963 13.22 30.57 22.12
N LEU A 964 14.52 30.32 21.88
CA LEU A 964 15.26 30.86 20.74
C LEU A 964 14.68 30.46 19.37
N GLU A 965 14.37 29.17 19.16
CA GLU A 965 13.85 28.67 17.87
C GLU A 965 12.44 29.22 17.55
N PRO A 966 11.45 29.16 18.47
CA PRO A 966 10.16 29.84 18.27
C PRO A 966 10.29 31.33 17.96
N LEU A 967 11.13 32.07 18.70
CA LEU A 967 11.32 33.51 18.50
C LEU A 967 11.92 33.81 17.11
N ALA A 968 12.91 33.03 16.67
CA ALA A 968 13.51 33.16 15.34
C ALA A 968 12.49 32.88 14.21
N ILE A 969 11.63 31.87 14.37
CA ILE A 969 10.56 31.55 13.41
C ILE A 969 9.51 32.67 13.36
N LEU A 970 9.01 33.11 14.52
CA LEU A 970 7.98 34.16 14.62
C LEU A 970 8.43 35.47 13.96
N VAL A 971 9.67 35.88 14.21
CA VAL A 971 10.21 37.15 13.68
C VAL A 971 10.49 37.03 12.18
N SER A 972 11.15 35.97 11.72
CA SER A 972 11.53 35.83 10.30
C SER A 972 10.33 35.72 9.35
N LEU A 973 9.27 35.00 9.73
CA LEU A 973 8.06 34.88 8.91
C LEU A 973 7.25 36.18 8.80
N ASN A 974 7.45 37.12 9.72
CA ASN A 974 6.73 38.39 9.79
C ASN A 974 7.55 39.61 9.32
N ALA A 975 8.81 39.40 8.92
CA ALA A 975 9.73 40.44 8.48
C ALA A 975 9.21 41.25 7.26
N SER A 976 8.56 40.58 6.30
CA SER A 976 8.04 41.21 5.07
C SER A 976 6.81 42.10 5.28
N SER A 977 6.22 42.11 6.48
CA SER A 977 5.02 42.91 6.78
C SER A 977 5.39 44.32 7.28
N THR A 978 5.34 45.29 6.36
CA THR A 978 5.54 46.72 6.58
C THR A 978 4.36 47.37 7.31
N VAL A 979 4.13 46.93 8.55
CA VAL A 979 3.27 47.60 9.53
C VAL A 979 4.18 48.09 10.65
N GLU A 980 4.17 49.40 10.89
CA GLU A 980 4.91 50.02 12.00
C GLU A 980 4.12 49.78 13.30
N LEU A 981 4.79 49.28 14.35
CA LEU A 981 4.16 49.07 15.65
C LEU A 981 4.15 50.39 16.42
N GLN A 982 2.96 50.86 16.81
CA GLN A 982 2.77 52.21 17.32
C GLN A 982 3.41 52.45 18.71
N ASP A 983 3.75 51.40 19.46
CA ASP A 983 4.51 51.46 20.72
C ASP A 983 5.98 51.00 20.56
N SER A 984 6.68 51.60 19.59
CA SER A 984 8.02 51.16 19.21
C SER A 984 9.07 51.18 20.35
N GLN A 985 9.04 52.14 21.28
CA GLN A 985 10.12 52.26 22.29
C GLN A 985 10.10 51.14 23.35
N ALA A 986 8.92 50.73 23.85
CA ALA A 986 8.83 49.70 24.89
C ALA A 986 9.23 48.30 24.36
N MET A 987 8.87 48.00 23.11
CA MET A 987 9.30 46.77 22.45
C MET A 987 10.81 46.80 22.14
N LEU A 988 11.39 47.95 21.82
CA LEU A 988 12.84 48.11 21.64
C LEU A 988 13.63 47.88 22.94
N SER A 989 13.14 48.31 24.11
CA SER A 989 13.78 47.96 25.39
C SER A 989 13.69 46.46 25.67
N MET A 990 12.50 45.85 25.54
CA MET A 990 12.36 44.40 25.75
C MET A 990 13.26 43.56 24.83
N GLN A 991 13.46 43.98 23.57
CA GLN A 991 14.41 43.32 22.67
C GLN A 991 15.87 43.45 23.15
N ARG A 992 16.26 44.61 23.69
CA ARG A 992 17.61 44.85 24.25
C ARG A 992 17.85 44.03 25.51
N ASP A 993 16.88 44.00 26.41
CA ASP A 993 16.97 43.30 27.69
C ASP A 993 16.97 41.77 27.49
N ALA A 994 16.19 41.27 26.51
CA ALA A 994 16.25 39.87 26.10
C ALA A 994 17.63 39.51 25.48
N TRP A 995 18.18 40.34 24.58
CA TRP A 995 19.50 40.13 23.99
C TRP A 995 20.62 40.15 25.05
N PHE A 996 20.57 41.07 26.02
CA PHE A 996 21.50 41.12 27.14
C PHE A 996 21.49 39.82 27.94
N ASN A 997 20.29 39.33 28.30
CA ASN A 997 20.14 38.10 29.06
C ASN A 997 20.55 36.83 28.27
N ILE A 998 20.29 36.78 26.96
CA ILE A 998 20.82 35.74 26.07
C ILE A 998 22.36 35.70 26.11
N VAL A 999 23.03 36.85 26.04
CA VAL A 999 24.51 36.90 26.13
C VAL A 999 25.01 36.49 27.53
N VAL A 1000 24.34 36.97 28.59
CA VAL A 1000 24.65 36.63 30.00
C VAL A 1000 24.59 35.12 30.27
N HIS A 1001 23.56 34.41 29.77
CA HIS A 1001 23.43 32.96 29.92
C HIS A 1001 24.27 32.16 28.91
N GLY A 1002 25.33 32.77 28.36
CA GLY A 1002 26.40 32.06 27.66
C GLY A 1002 26.18 31.82 26.18
N PHE A 1003 25.22 32.46 25.51
CA PHE A 1003 24.98 32.30 24.06
C PHE A 1003 25.89 33.16 23.17
N SER A 1004 27.16 33.34 23.58
CA SER A 1004 28.20 33.98 22.77
C SER A 1004 28.59 33.11 21.56
N PRO A 1005 28.93 33.68 20.38
CA PRO A 1005 29.37 32.90 19.21
C PRO A 1005 30.62 32.03 19.43
N MET A 1006 31.39 32.29 20.50
CA MET A 1006 32.54 31.45 20.87
C MET A 1006 32.18 30.29 21.82
N SER A 1007 31.04 30.37 22.51
CA SER A 1007 30.53 29.37 23.46
C SER A 1007 29.99 28.12 22.76
N PRO A 1008 30.04 26.92 23.38
CA PRO A 1008 29.39 25.73 22.84
C PRO A 1008 27.88 25.91 22.61
N LEU A 1009 27.17 26.65 23.47
CA LEU A 1009 25.72 26.90 23.32
C LEU A 1009 25.43 27.83 22.15
N GLY A 1010 26.17 28.93 22.02
CA GLY A 1010 26.04 29.86 20.89
C GLY A 1010 26.47 29.27 19.55
N LYS A 1011 27.40 28.30 19.55
CA LYS A 1011 27.75 27.51 18.35
C LYS A 1011 26.63 26.54 17.94
N LYS A 1012 25.95 25.92 18.92
CA LYS A 1012 24.82 25.01 18.66
C LYS A 1012 23.61 25.76 18.09
N HIS A 1013 23.32 26.96 18.59
CA HIS A 1013 22.15 27.77 18.23
C HIS A 1013 22.50 28.98 17.33
N LEU A 1014 23.58 28.87 16.56
CA LEU A 1014 24.11 29.95 15.72
C LEU A 1014 23.15 30.36 14.60
N THR A 1015 22.31 29.44 14.13
CA THR A 1015 21.28 29.69 13.11
C THR A 1015 20.17 30.59 13.63
N GLU A 1016 19.58 30.25 14.78
CA GLU A 1016 18.53 31.02 15.44
C GLU A 1016 19.04 32.41 15.83
N LEU A 1017 20.23 32.50 16.44
CA LEU A 1017 20.86 33.76 16.83
C LEU A 1017 21.15 34.67 15.62
N LYS A 1018 21.54 34.12 14.47
CA LYS A 1018 21.71 34.89 13.22
C LYS A 1018 20.38 35.43 12.69
N ILE A 1019 19.32 34.61 12.72
CA ILE A 1019 17.99 35.03 12.27
C ILE A 1019 17.45 36.15 13.18
N LEU A 1020 17.60 36.02 14.50
CA LEU A 1020 17.24 37.07 15.45
C LEU A 1020 18.03 38.36 15.17
N ALA A 1021 19.35 38.27 14.94
CA ALA A 1021 20.20 39.43 14.69
C ALA A 1021 19.92 40.13 13.34
N GLN A 1022 19.36 39.42 12.35
CA GLN A 1022 18.96 39.99 11.06
C GLN A 1022 17.67 40.83 11.14
N TYR A 1023 16.83 40.61 12.15
CA TYR A 1023 15.49 41.20 12.24
C TYR A 1023 15.21 41.96 13.55
N SER A 1024 16.10 41.91 14.55
CA SER A 1024 16.07 42.84 15.69
C SER A 1024 16.69 44.19 15.31
N HIS A 1025 16.14 45.28 15.84
CA HIS A 1025 16.68 46.62 15.64
C HIS A 1025 18.05 46.83 16.33
N PRO A 1026 18.83 47.85 15.93
CA PRO A 1026 20.10 48.20 16.59
C PRO A 1026 19.99 48.34 18.11
N LEU A 1027 20.78 47.49 18.80
CA LEU A 1027 20.87 47.46 20.27
C LEU A 1027 21.43 48.76 20.84
N VAL A 1028 22.26 49.45 20.06
CA VAL A 1028 22.76 50.80 20.32
C VAL A 1028 22.15 51.72 19.25
N ALA A 1029 21.68 52.91 19.63
CA ALA A 1029 21.30 53.94 18.66
C ALA A 1029 22.58 54.53 18.03
N GLU A 1030 22.58 54.76 16.72
CA GLU A 1030 23.79 55.13 15.97
C GLU A 1030 24.49 56.38 16.54
N GLU A 1031 23.73 57.33 17.11
CA GLU A 1031 24.20 58.52 17.83
C GLU A 1031 25.13 58.25 19.04
N ARG A 1032 25.24 56.99 19.50
CA ARG A 1032 26.16 56.55 20.57
C ARG A 1032 27.26 55.58 20.10
N ALA A 1033 27.37 55.32 18.80
CA ALA A 1033 28.47 54.50 18.27
C ALA A 1033 29.80 55.29 18.17
N ASP A 1034 29.72 56.62 18.11
CA ASP A 1034 30.85 57.54 17.93
C ASP A 1034 31.28 58.26 19.24
N GLN A 1035 31.06 57.65 20.42
CA GLN A 1035 31.45 58.19 21.74
C GLN A 1035 32.29 57.21 22.56
#